data_AF-A0A497I4Z2-F1
#
_entry.id   AF-A0A497I4Z2-F1
#
_cell.length_a   1.000
_cell.length_b   1.000
_cell.length_c   1.000
_cell.angle_alpha   90.00
_cell.angle_beta   90.00
_cell.angle_gamma   90.00
#
_symmetry.space_group_name_H-M   'P 1'
#
loop_
_entity.id
_entity.type
_entity.pdbx_description
1 polymer ?
#
loop_
_entity_poly.entity_id
_entity_poly.type
_entity_poly.pdbx_seq_one_letter_code
_entity_poly.pdbx_strand_id
1 'polypeptide(L)'
;MRRFFGCFFIIGLLLISDLLMAISLAYPYEPMEEVSPIEVLVKFKPGVDRFSALKRLSEIIDREIRYYKFINVSLLKLRDGINLINSLKILREMPFIQYAEPNRRLQVDELFPNDPMFEYQWGLHNVGQTNGTYDADIDAPEAWSITTGSNSVIVAIIDTGVDYTHQDLLDNMWINPFETRNGIDDDGNGYVDDIYGADTCNDDGDPLDDNGHGTHVAGIIGAVGNNGEGVTGVNWHVKIMALKFADASGVGWVSDAIEAIEYVINMKKRGINVKITNNSWGSGEFSQALYDAIAALQDSGILFVASAGNSGRDNDLKPHYPSSYNLSNIISVAATNDRDELTWFSNWGQLSVDLAAPGQSILSTFLANSYQHLSGTSMATAYVSGVAALILSKNPSYTYLQVKRLILSAVDEVTELENLVSSDGRLNAYNCLTYQPNVIKILPITIRQNFTWKINEKIVLKVEVISGADPVNNANVTATFIVDGVRRKILRLHDDGLAPDDVENDGIYVAEFVIDFVGNIQVSVNASKEGFQSDAKIFNGRSLAYLSDFPMPFVMNGTANYTIILGDSGDHGCFNLGARTVDALGSILISAKLGLEAEQGLPEIHLDTDLAKCVNGSIRIDWDKINSPSLIAVGGPAVNMIVYRYNSSSPYKWIYDRSSGSKIYSELSGKVYTSDWGSSDHVVIEIMEESGRPILIVWGLSGYGTLAGTLVLAHYERYGDLLIGKGVLLKWEDSNGNHQVDEKDQISLVEVWGAPT
;
A
#
# COMPACT_ATOMS: atom_id res chain seq x y z
N MET A 1 73.94 33.73 -4.47
CA MET A 1 73.91 33.87 -5.94
C MET A 1 74.26 32.49 -6.50
N ARG A 2 73.34 31.75 -7.13
CA ARG A 2 72.91 31.81 -8.55
C ARG A 2 74.05 31.53 -9.55
N ARG A 3 73.78 30.62 -10.50
CA ARG A 3 74.61 30.14 -11.64
C ARG A 3 75.71 29.10 -11.34
N PHE A 4 75.30 27.84 -11.09
CA PHE A 4 76.10 26.66 -11.47
C PHE A 4 75.26 25.37 -11.71
N PHE A 5 74.00 25.51 -12.12
CA PHE A 5 73.16 24.42 -12.63
C PHE A 5 72.50 24.92 -13.93
N GLY A 6 72.74 24.22 -15.05
CA GLY A 6 72.24 24.66 -16.37
C GLY A 6 72.62 23.82 -17.59
N CYS A 7 73.66 22.98 -17.53
CA CYS A 7 74.14 22.23 -18.73
C CYS A 7 73.96 20.70 -18.69
N PHE A 8 73.57 20.11 -17.55
CA PHE A 8 73.34 18.65 -17.45
C PHE A 8 71.87 18.22 -17.66
N PHE A 9 70.93 19.16 -17.73
CA PHE A 9 69.50 18.85 -17.76
C PHE A 9 68.96 18.49 -19.17
N ILE A 10 69.72 18.73 -20.23
CA ILE A 10 69.23 18.62 -21.62
C ILE A 10 69.57 17.26 -22.27
N ILE A 11 70.60 16.56 -21.80
CA ILE A 11 70.99 15.24 -22.37
C ILE A 11 70.25 14.08 -21.67
N GLY A 12 69.89 14.21 -20.39
CA GLY A 12 69.13 13.18 -19.67
C GLY A 12 67.66 13.05 -20.12
N LEU A 13 67.10 14.10 -20.72
CA LEU A 13 65.66 14.19 -21.06
C LEU A 13 65.28 13.44 -22.35
N LEU A 14 66.26 13.08 -23.19
CA LEU A 14 66.08 12.31 -24.44
C LEU A 14 66.36 10.80 -24.28
N LEU A 15 66.67 10.33 -23.07
CA LEU A 15 66.82 8.90 -22.75
C LEU A 15 65.76 8.40 -21.75
N ILE A 16 64.85 9.28 -21.34
CA ILE A 16 63.73 8.97 -20.43
C ILE A 16 62.41 8.85 -21.20
N SER A 17 62.26 9.52 -22.37
CA SER A 17 61.12 9.36 -23.28
C SER A 17 60.94 7.90 -23.72
N ASP A 18 62.03 7.30 -24.22
CA ASP A 18 61.98 6.03 -24.95
C ASP A 18 61.82 4.85 -23.99
N LEU A 19 62.27 5.00 -22.73
CA LEU A 19 62.04 4.01 -21.68
C LEU A 19 60.61 4.09 -21.10
N LEU A 20 59.96 5.26 -21.15
CA LEU A 20 58.55 5.41 -20.75
C LEU A 20 57.58 4.91 -21.82
N MET A 21 57.90 5.08 -23.12
CA MET A 21 57.12 4.46 -24.21
C MET A 21 57.24 2.92 -24.25
N ALA A 22 58.31 2.34 -23.70
CA ALA A 22 58.53 0.89 -23.70
C ALA A 22 57.77 0.12 -22.60
N ILE A 23 57.08 0.80 -21.67
CA ILE A 23 56.43 0.17 -20.50
C ILE A 23 54.89 0.27 -20.53
N SER A 24 54.30 0.98 -21.51
CA SER A 24 52.84 1.05 -21.70
C SER A 24 52.25 -0.04 -22.62
N LEU A 25 52.97 -1.13 -22.87
CA LEU A 25 52.58 -2.22 -23.80
C LEU A 25 52.59 -3.60 -23.13
N ALA A 26 52.05 -3.70 -21.91
CA ALA A 26 52.02 -4.96 -21.14
C ALA A 26 50.71 -5.23 -20.37
N TYR A 27 49.75 -4.30 -20.34
CA TYR A 27 48.41 -4.50 -19.79
C TYR A 27 47.38 -3.75 -20.64
N PRO A 28 46.24 -4.36 -21.00
CA PRO A 28 45.14 -3.62 -21.60
C PRO A 28 44.59 -2.60 -20.59
N TYR A 29 44.18 -1.44 -21.09
CA TYR A 29 43.32 -0.51 -20.37
C TYR A 29 41.88 -0.99 -20.55
N GLU A 30 41.38 -1.76 -19.59
CA GLU A 30 40.03 -2.33 -19.63
C GLU A 30 38.99 -1.23 -19.31
N PRO A 31 37.83 -1.18 -20.00
CA PRO A 31 36.74 -0.28 -19.64
C PRO A 31 36.29 -0.49 -18.19
N MET A 32 35.96 0.59 -17.49
CA MET A 32 35.47 0.50 -16.11
C MET A 32 34.00 0.04 -16.00
N GLU A 33 33.27 0.02 -17.12
CA GLU A 33 31.85 -0.37 -17.18
C GLU A 33 31.64 -1.90 -17.11
N GLU A 34 32.62 -2.70 -17.54
CA GLU A 34 32.57 -4.18 -17.44
C GLU A 34 32.75 -4.72 -16.01
N VAL A 35 33.04 -3.87 -15.02
CA VAL A 35 33.51 -4.29 -13.69
C VAL A 35 32.85 -3.54 -12.53
N SER A 36 32.47 -4.27 -11.49
CA SER A 36 31.94 -3.69 -10.26
C SER A 36 32.98 -2.77 -9.61
N PRO A 37 32.72 -1.45 -9.44
CA PRO A 37 33.72 -0.48 -8.98
C PRO A 37 34.12 -0.67 -7.51
N ILE A 38 33.36 -1.49 -6.76
CA ILE A 38 33.46 -1.66 -5.31
C ILE A 38 33.62 -3.12 -4.86
N GLU A 39 33.80 -4.07 -5.78
CA GLU A 39 33.90 -5.50 -5.45
C GLU A 39 35.09 -6.21 -6.09
N VAL A 40 35.67 -7.14 -5.33
CA VAL A 40 36.79 -7.98 -5.78
C VAL A 40 36.59 -9.43 -5.39
N LEU A 41 36.94 -10.34 -6.30
CA LEU A 41 37.05 -11.77 -6.07
C LEU A 41 38.47 -12.08 -5.62
N VAL A 42 38.62 -12.70 -4.46
CA VAL A 42 39.93 -12.99 -3.83
C VAL A 42 40.03 -14.46 -3.47
N LYS A 43 41.10 -15.12 -3.94
CA LYS A 43 41.48 -16.47 -3.52
C LYS A 43 42.64 -16.41 -2.54
N PHE A 44 42.51 -17.05 -1.39
CA PHE A 44 43.61 -17.21 -0.43
C PHE A 44 44.45 -18.45 -0.75
N LYS A 45 45.76 -18.39 -0.47
CA LYS A 45 46.66 -19.54 -0.69
C LYS A 45 46.29 -20.72 0.23
N PRO A 46 46.54 -21.97 -0.20
CA PRO A 46 46.31 -23.14 0.64
C PRO A 46 46.98 -23.03 2.02
N GLY A 47 46.25 -23.38 3.09
CA GLY A 47 46.72 -23.29 4.47
C GLY A 47 46.59 -21.92 5.14
N VAL A 48 46.12 -20.88 4.43
CA VAL A 48 45.78 -19.58 5.02
C VAL A 48 44.39 -19.66 5.68
N ASP A 49 44.29 -19.30 6.96
CA ASP A 49 43.00 -19.12 7.63
C ASP A 49 42.26 -17.90 7.08
N ARG A 50 41.02 -18.10 6.60
CA ARG A 50 40.21 -17.08 5.96
C ARG A 50 39.87 -15.93 6.91
N PHE A 51 39.51 -16.22 8.16
CA PHE A 51 39.14 -15.18 9.13
C PHE A 51 40.35 -14.30 9.50
N SER A 52 41.52 -14.92 9.72
CA SER A 52 42.78 -14.21 9.96
C SER A 52 43.25 -13.41 8.73
N ALA A 53 42.95 -13.87 7.51
CA ALA A 53 43.25 -13.15 6.29
C ALA A 53 42.34 -11.92 6.12
N LEU A 54 41.02 -12.09 6.23
CA LEU A 54 40.05 -10.98 6.16
C LEU A 54 40.35 -9.90 7.23
N LYS A 55 40.73 -10.30 8.45
CA LYS A 55 41.14 -9.38 9.51
C LYS A 55 42.43 -8.59 9.20
N ARG A 56 43.28 -9.06 8.28
CA ARG A 56 44.46 -8.31 7.76
C ARG A 56 44.10 -7.39 6.60
N LEU A 57 42.92 -7.55 6.00
CA LEU A 57 42.45 -6.76 4.86
C LEU A 57 41.50 -5.61 5.28
N SER A 58 41.18 -5.46 6.57
CA SER A 58 40.12 -4.58 7.08
C SER A 58 40.32 -3.07 6.82
N GLU A 59 41.51 -2.65 6.40
CA GLU A 59 41.79 -1.28 5.94
C GLU A 59 41.31 -1.03 4.50
N ILE A 60 41.24 -2.07 3.67
CA ILE A 60 40.86 -2.02 2.25
C ILE A 60 39.44 -2.58 2.04
N ILE A 61 39.09 -3.63 2.79
CA ILE A 61 37.85 -4.38 2.69
C ILE A 61 36.90 -3.96 3.81
N ASP A 62 35.64 -3.73 3.44
CA ASP A 62 34.53 -3.56 4.39
C ASP A 62 34.07 -4.92 4.94
N ARG A 63 33.65 -5.82 4.04
CA ARG A 63 33.07 -7.13 4.38
C ARG A 63 33.28 -8.20 3.31
N GLU A 64 33.23 -9.45 3.73
CA GLU A 64 33.01 -10.60 2.84
C GLU A 64 31.51 -10.68 2.51
N ILE A 65 31.17 -10.59 1.23
CA ILE A 65 29.79 -10.66 0.72
C ILE A 65 29.36 -12.12 0.56
N ARG A 66 30.22 -12.94 -0.06
CA ARG A 66 29.91 -14.33 -0.41
C ARG A 66 31.19 -15.16 -0.45
N TYR A 67 31.11 -16.44 -0.05
CA TYR A 67 32.25 -17.37 -0.07
C TYR A 67 31.92 -18.63 -0.87
N TYR A 68 32.61 -18.79 -2.00
CA TYR A 68 32.43 -19.88 -2.96
C TYR A 68 33.22 -21.12 -2.53
N LYS A 69 32.62 -21.92 -1.64
CA LYS A 69 33.21 -23.11 -1.00
C LYS A 69 33.95 -24.06 -1.96
N PHE A 70 33.41 -24.30 -3.16
CA PHE A 70 33.96 -25.24 -4.15
C PHE A 70 35.33 -24.80 -4.70
N ILE A 71 35.54 -23.49 -4.88
CA ILE A 71 36.77 -22.92 -5.44
C ILE A 71 37.65 -22.19 -4.40
N ASN A 72 37.21 -22.07 -3.15
CA ASN A 72 37.88 -21.31 -2.08
C ASN A 72 38.12 -19.83 -2.46
N VAL A 73 37.08 -19.16 -2.97
CA VAL A 73 37.12 -17.73 -3.36
C VAL A 73 36.12 -16.94 -2.53
N SER A 74 36.50 -15.74 -2.10
CA SER A 74 35.62 -14.78 -1.43
C SER A 74 35.32 -13.59 -2.35
N LEU A 75 34.05 -13.22 -2.48
CA LEU A 75 33.63 -11.91 -3.00
C LEU A 75 33.66 -10.91 -1.84
N LEU A 76 34.42 -9.83 -1.99
CA LEU A 76 34.68 -8.84 -0.94
C LEU A 76 34.26 -7.45 -1.39
N LYS A 77 33.55 -6.69 -0.54
CA LYS A 77 33.29 -5.27 -0.77
C LYS A 77 34.51 -4.44 -0.34
N LEU A 78 34.99 -3.56 -1.20
CA LEU A 78 35.94 -2.50 -0.85
C LEU A 78 35.27 -1.49 0.12
N ARG A 79 36.07 -0.77 0.91
CA ARG A 79 35.55 0.40 1.65
C ARG A 79 35.23 1.54 0.70
N ASP A 80 34.21 2.31 1.05
CA ASP A 80 33.76 3.47 0.28
C ASP A 80 34.90 4.50 0.12
N GLY A 81 35.06 5.04 -1.10
CA GLY A 81 36.15 5.95 -1.45
C GLY A 81 37.48 5.28 -1.82
N ILE A 82 37.63 3.96 -1.69
CA ILE A 82 38.85 3.24 -2.12
C ILE A 82 38.75 2.86 -3.61
N ASN A 83 39.79 3.18 -4.39
CA ASN A 83 39.86 2.87 -5.82
C ASN A 83 40.15 1.38 -6.10
N LEU A 84 39.33 0.77 -6.98
CA LEU A 84 39.44 -0.63 -7.42
C LEU A 84 40.83 -1.01 -7.97
N ILE A 85 41.35 -0.23 -8.91
CA ILE A 85 42.61 -0.53 -9.62
C ILE A 85 43.80 -0.58 -8.64
N ASN A 86 43.85 0.36 -7.69
CA ASN A 86 44.89 0.38 -6.67
C ASN A 86 44.69 -0.74 -5.62
N SER A 87 43.44 -1.06 -5.26
CA SER A 87 43.13 -2.20 -4.39
C SER A 87 43.60 -3.51 -5.00
N LEU A 88 43.31 -3.74 -6.29
CA LEU A 88 43.73 -4.95 -7.00
C LEU A 88 45.25 -5.10 -7.07
N LYS A 89 46.01 -4.01 -7.27
CA LYS A 89 47.48 -4.05 -7.20
C LYS A 89 47.95 -4.51 -5.81
N ILE A 90 47.47 -3.86 -4.75
CA ILE A 90 47.87 -4.18 -3.36
C ILE A 90 47.50 -5.63 -3.00
N LEU A 91 46.28 -6.07 -3.34
CA LEU A 91 45.80 -7.42 -3.06
C LEU A 91 46.61 -8.50 -3.82
N ARG A 92 46.99 -8.24 -5.08
CA ARG A 92 47.83 -9.15 -5.89
C ARG A 92 49.26 -9.30 -5.35
N GLU A 93 49.79 -8.29 -4.68
CA GLU A 93 51.13 -8.33 -4.06
C GLU A 93 51.15 -9.01 -2.67
N MET A 94 49.99 -9.21 -2.03
CA MET A 94 49.96 -9.77 -0.66
C MET A 94 50.40 -11.24 -0.60
N PRO A 95 51.33 -11.62 0.30
CA PRO A 95 51.96 -12.93 0.27
C PRO A 95 51.00 -14.09 0.58
N PHE A 96 49.84 -13.84 1.20
CA PHE A 96 48.82 -14.84 1.54
C PHE A 96 47.65 -14.93 0.53
N ILE A 97 47.59 -14.03 -0.46
CA ILE A 97 46.62 -14.10 -1.57
C ILE A 97 47.23 -14.93 -2.72
N GLN A 98 46.40 -15.75 -3.35
CA GLN A 98 46.74 -16.54 -4.55
C GLN A 98 46.39 -15.77 -5.83
N TYR A 99 45.22 -15.12 -5.86
CA TYR A 99 44.87 -14.11 -6.86
C TYR A 99 43.81 -13.15 -6.31
N ALA A 100 43.74 -11.97 -6.92
CA ALA A 100 42.64 -11.02 -6.74
C ALA A 100 42.25 -10.45 -8.12
N GLU A 101 40.96 -10.40 -8.41
CA GLU A 101 40.40 -10.00 -9.71
C GLU A 101 39.13 -9.16 -9.49
N PRO A 102 38.78 -8.23 -10.42
CA PRO A 102 37.53 -7.50 -10.32
C PRO A 102 36.34 -8.45 -10.44
N ASN A 103 35.22 -8.14 -9.79
CA ASN A 103 33.96 -8.79 -10.11
C ASN A 103 33.47 -8.24 -11.46
N ARG A 104 33.47 -9.05 -12.53
CA ARG A 104 33.05 -8.63 -13.89
C ARG A 104 31.55 -8.88 -14.11
N ARG A 105 30.89 -8.04 -14.91
CA ARG A 105 29.63 -8.43 -15.56
C ARG A 105 29.95 -9.57 -16.53
N LEU A 106 29.09 -10.58 -16.61
CA LEU A 106 29.11 -11.59 -17.66
C LEU A 106 27.81 -11.40 -18.44
N GLN A 107 27.95 -11.08 -19.71
CA GLN A 107 26.83 -10.73 -20.58
C GLN A 107 26.25 -11.98 -21.25
N VAL A 108 24.94 -11.97 -21.53
CA VAL A 108 24.29 -12.94 -22.41
C VAL A 108 24.43 -12.44 -23.87
N ASP A 109 24.19 -13.29 -24.87
CA ASP A 109 24.15 -12.85 -26.27
C ASP A 109 22.88 -12.00 -26.52
N GLU A 110 22.93 -10.72 -26.14
CA GLU A 110 21.88 -9.70 -26.36
C GLU A 110 21.64 -9.45 -27.86
N LEU A 111 20.37 -9.35 -28.26
CA LEU A 111 19.97 -9.05 -29.64
C LEU A 111 19.48 -7.60 -29.76
N PHE A 112 20.29 -6.74 -30.38
CA PHE A 112 19.92 -5.36 -30.67
C PHE A 112 19.29 -5.20 -32.06
N PRO A 113 18.23 -4.39 -32.22
CA PRO A 113 17.72 -4.00 -33.53
C PRO A 113 18.63 -2.94 -34.19
N ASN A 114 18.40 -2.69 -35.48
CA ASN A 114 19.07 -1.63 -36.25
C ASN A 114 18.26 -0.31 -36.34
N ASP A 115 17.19 -0.18 -35.56
CA ASP A 115 16.22 0.91 -35.61
C ASP A 115 16.83 2.23 -35.05
N PRO A 116 16.93 3.33 -35.82
CA PRO A 116 17.79 4.47 -35.49
C PRO A 116 17.46 5.22 -34.20
N MET A 117 16.26 5.10 -33.63
CA MET A 117 15.90 5.73 -32.36
C MET A 117 15.94 4.80 -31.15
N PHE A 118 16.36 3.54 -31.31
CA PHE A 118 16.41 2.56 -30.21
C PHE A 118 17.25 3.05 -29.02
N GLU A 119 18.35 3.78 -29.26
CA GLU A 119 19.21 4.32 -28.18
C GLU A 119 18.44 5.24 -27.19
N TYR A 120 17.34 5.85 -27.60
CA TYR A 120 16.50 6.73 -26.78
C TYR A 120 15.36 6.00 -26.04
N GLN A 121 15.13 4.71 -26.33
CA GLN A 121 14.05 3.92 -25.75
C GLN A 121 14.46 3.26 -24.42
N TRP A 122 14.76 4.08 -23.41
CA TRP A 122 15.27 3.62 -22.11
C TRP A 122 14.45 2.48 -21.49
N GLY A 123 13.12 2.48 -21.65
CA GLY A 123 12.26 1.43 -21.08
C GLY A 123 12.47 0.03 -21.68
N LEU A 124 13.13 -0.08 -22.84
CA LEU A 124 13.55 -1.35 -23.46
C LEU A 124 15.00 -1.72 -23.13
N HIS A 125 15.88 -0.73 -22.93
CA HIS A 125 17.29 -0.91 -22.55
C HIS A 125 17.87 0.39 -21.95
N ASN A 126 18.26 0.37 -20.68
CA ASN A 126 18.67 1.54 -19.89
C ASN A 126 20.12 1.39 -19.41
N VAL A 127 21.04 1.83 -20.27
CA VAL A 127 22.47 1.95 -19.96
C VAL A 127 22.81 3.24 -19.21
N GLY A 128 21.80 3.89 -18.59
CA GLY A 128 21.93 5.19 -17.94
C GLY A 128 21.97 6.38 -18.90
N GLN A 129 21.59 6.20 -20.18
CA GLN A 129 21.69 7.23 -21.22
C GLN A 129 20.83 8.48 -20.94
N THR A 130 19.79 8.35 -20.12
CA THR A 130 18.94 9.47 -19.63
C THR A 130 19.49 10.14 -18.38
N ASN A 131 20.67 9.73 -17.87
CA ASN A 131 21.09 9.93 -16.47
C ASN A 131 20.10 9.27 -15.48
N GLY A 132 19.62 8.08 -15.86
CA GLY A 132 18.82 7.16 -15.06
C GLY A 132 19.65 6.19 -14.20
N THR A 133 19.00 5.17 -13.66
CA THR A 133 19.63 4.00 -13.04
C THR A 133 19.89 2.94 -14.12
N TYR A 134 21.10 2.37 -14.14
CA TYR A 134 21.45 1.27 -15.06
C TYR A 134 20.66 -0.01 -14.71
N ASP A 135 20.27 -0.81 -15.71
CA ASP A 135 19.35 -1.97 -15.61
C ASP A 135 17.91 -1.60 -15.15
N ALA A 136 17.53 -0.31 -15.18
CA ALA A 136 16.14 0.13 -14.99
C ALA A 136 15.36 0.11 -16.32
N ASP A 137 15.25 -1.07 -16.93
CA ASP A 137 14.55 -1.38 -18.18
C ASP A 137 14.11 -2.85 -18.26
N ILE A 138 13.19 -3.22 -19.16
CA ILE A 138 12.55 -4.54 -19.13
C ILE A 138 13.40 -5.74 -19.62
N ASP A 139 14.72 -5.64 -19.77
CA ASP A 139 15.59 -6.67 -20.38
C ASP A 139 15.11 -7.08 -21.80
N ALA A 140 14.84 -6.09 -22.68
CA ALA A 140 14.28 -6.39 -24.00
C ALA A 140 15.30 -7.04 -24.98
N PRO A 141 16.55 -6.58 -25.12
CA PRO A 141 17.57 -7.24 -25.96
C PRO A 141 17.86 -8.69 -25.55
N GLU A 142 17.84 -8.97 -24.26
CA GLU A 142 17.99 -10.28 -23.65
C GLU A 142 16.76 -11.16 -23.98
N ALA A 143 15.54 -10.62 -23.86
CA ALA A 143 14.31 -11.30 -24.27
C ALA A 143 14.28 -11.62 -25.77
N TRP A 144 14.74 -10.69 -26.62
CA TRP A 144 14.80 -10.86 -28.07
C TRP A 144 15.79 -11.94 -28.53
N SER A 145 16.81 -12.26 -27.73
CA SER A 145 17.67 -13.45 -27.96
C SER A 145 16.88 -14.78 -27.96
N ILE A 146 15.68 -14.78 -27.37
CA ILE A 146 14.78 -15.94 -27.25
C ILE A 146 13.63 -15.86 -28.25
N THR A 147 12.97 -14.70 -28.36
CA THR A 147 11.90 -14.45 -29.35
C THR A 147 11.67 -12.94 -29.53
N THR A 148 11.48 -12.51 -30.77
CA THR A 148 11.11 -11.13 -31.14
C THR A 148 9.61 -10.94 -31.37
N GLY A 149 8.79 -11.94 -31.03
CA GLY A 149 7.35 -11.94 -31.20
C GLY A 149 6.86 -12.93 -32.26
N SER A 150 5.56 -12.85 -32.61
CA SER A 150 4.98 -13.62 -33.72
C SER A 150 3.71 -12.97 -34.25
N ASN A 151 3.61 -12.89 -35.59
CA ASN A 151 2.40 -12.48 -36.32
C ASN A 151 1.18 -13.41 -36.09
N SER A 152 1.33 -14.49 -35.32
CA SER A 152 0.21 -15.35 -34.87
C SER A 152 -0.47 -14.87 -33.58
N VAL A 153 0.12 -13.89 -32.89
CA VAL A 153 -0.43 -13.28 -31.66
C VAL A 153 -1.10 -11.96 -32.04
N ILE A 154 -2.37 -11.81 -31.66
CA ILE A 154 -3.14 -10.59 -31.90
C ILE A 154 -3.38 -9.87 -30.58
N VAL A 155 -2.97 -8.60 -30.53
CA VAL A 155 -3.24 -7.64 -29.45
C VAL A 155 -4.24 -6.63 -29.99
N ALA A 156 -5.37 -6.47 -29.30
CA ALA A 156 -6.34 -5.42 -29.61
C ALA A 156 -6.06 -4.17 -28.77
N ILE A 157 -6.03 -3.01 -29.39
CA ILE A 157 -5.80 -1.71 -28.73
C ILE A 157 -7.13 -0.98 -28.73
N ILE A 158 -7.76 -0.88 -27.55
CA ILE A 158 -9.03 -0.17 -27.35
C ILE A 158 -8.66 1.23 -26.85
N ASP A 159 -8.60 2.21 -27.74
CA ASP A 159 -8.00 3.53 -27.49
C ASP A 159 -8.54 4.60 -28.47
N THR A 160 -7.76 5.61 -28.85
CA THR A 160 -8.14 6.67 -29.83
C THR A 160 -8.05 6.24 -31.30
N GLY A 161 -7.79 4.96 -31.56
CA GLY A 161 -7.45 4.41 -32.89
C GLY A 161 -5.96 4.14 -33.05
N VAL A 162 -5.51 3.79 -34.25
CA VAL A 162 -4.09 3.66 -34.61
C VAL A 162 -3.84 4.27 -35.99
N ASP A 163 -2.77 5.06 -36.18
CA ASP A 163 -2.25 5.44 -37.50
C ASP A 163 -1.67 4.18 -38.19
N TYR A 164 -2.55 3.37 -38.76
CA TYR A 164 -2.19 2.17 -39.52
C TYR A 164 -1.43 2.49 -40.83
N THR A 165 -1.27 3.78 -41.17
CA THR A 165 -0.44 4.24 -42.30
C THR A 165 0.98 4.60 -41.90
N HIS A 166 1.28 4.61 -40.59
CA HIS A 166 2.61 4.86 -40.05
C HIS A 166 3.60 3.79 -40.53
N GLN A 167 4.71 4.24 -41.13
CA GLN A 167 5.73 3.37 -41.75
C GLN A 167 6.24 2.27 -40.81
N ASP A 168 6.27 2.59 -39.52
CA ASP A 168 6.82 1.75 -38.44
C ASP A 168 5.76 0.84 -37.78
N LEU A 169 4.50 0.90 -38.22
CA LEU A 169 3.39 0.07 -37.71
C LEU A 169 2.73 -0.79 -38.81
N LEU A 170 2.70 -0.31 -40.05
CA LEU A 170 1.96 -0.90 -41.17
C LEU A 170 2.12 -2.43 -41.30
N ASP A 171 3.35 -2.94 -41.26
CA ASP A 171 3.62 -4.38 -41.39
C ASP A 171 3.21 -5.21 -40.16
N ASN A 172 3.00 -4.59 -38.99
CA ASN A 172 2.47 -5.21 -37.77
C ASN A 172 0.97 -4.95 -37.54
N MET A 173 0.28 -4.24 -38.44
CA MET A 173 -1.19 -4.12 -38.36
C MET A 173 -1.88 -5.46 -38.65
N TRP A 174 -2.90 -5.79 -37.85
CA TRP A 174 -3.83 -6.88 -38.14
C TRP A 174 -4.71 -6.50 -39.33
N ILE A 175 -5.05 -7.48 -40.17
CA ILE A 175 -5.98 -7.30 -41.28
C ILE A 175 -7.15 -8.26 -41.06
N ASN A 176 -8.40 -7.76 -41.12
CA ASN A 176 -9.59 -8.60 -41.06
C ASN A 176 -9.59 -9.57 -42.27
N PRO A 177 -9.48 -10.90 -42.06
CA PRO A 177 -9.36 -11.86 -43.16
C PRO A 177 -10.70 -12.18 -43.83
N PHE A 178 -11.80 -11.60 -43.36
CA PHE A 178 -13.14 -11.79 -43.89
C PHE A 178 -13.64 -10.61 -44.73
N GLU A 179 -13.02 -9.44 -44.59
CA GLU A 179 -13.38 -8.19 -45.29
C GLU A 179 -12.58 -7.97 -46.58
N THR A 180 -13.13 -7.16 -47.48
CA THR A 180 -12.39 -6.63 -48.65
C THR A 180 -12.94 -5.26 -49.00
N ARG A 181 -12.12 -4.20 -48.90
CA ARG A 181 -12.54 -2.79 -49.02
C ARG A 181 -13.33 -2.53 -50.32
N ASN A 182 -14.66 -2.57 -50.22
CA ASN A 182 -15.61 -2.54 -51.33
C ASN A 182 -16.89 -1.74 -51.03
N GLY A 183 -17.10 -1.33 -49.78
CA GLY A 183 -18.27 -0.59 -49.32
C GLY A 183 -19.43 -1.47 -48.83
N ILE A 184 -19.12 -2.68 -48.35
CA ILE A 184 -20.08 -3.65 -47.80
C ILE A 184 -19.44 -4.26 -46.53
N ASP A 185 -20.26 -4.51 -45.49
CA ASP A 185 -19.96 -5.42 -44.38
C ASP A 185 -20.00 -6.86 -44.95
N ASP A 186 -18.85 -7.35 -45.44
CA ASP A 186 -18.74 -8.65 -46.12
C ASP A 186 -18.95 -9.81 -45.12
N ASP A 187 -18.50 -9.63 -43.87
CA ASP A 187 -18.51 -10.65 -42.82
C ASP A 187 -19.75 -10.62 -41.89
N GLY A 188 -20.53 -9.54 -41.92
CA GLY A 188 -21.76 -9.35 -41.16
C GLY A 188 -21.54 -9.02 -39.68
N ASN A 189 -20.51 -8.24 -39.33
CA ASN A 189 -20.22 -7.85 -37.94
C ASN A 189 -20.90 -6.56 -37.49
N GLY A 190 -21.35 -5.71 -38.43
CA GLY A 190 -21.97 -4.40 -38.15
C GLY A 190 -21.18 -3.22 -38.70
N TYR A 191 -19.86 -3.38 -38.90
CA TYR A 191 -18.99 -2.36 -39.49
C TYR A 191 -18.72 -2.66 -40.97
N VAL A 192 -18.52 -1.61 -41.78
CA VAL A 192 -18.30 -1.71 -43.23
C VAL A 192 -16.83 -1.46 -43.54
N ASP A 193 -16.20 -2.35 -44.32
CA ASP A 193 -14.78 -2.27 -44.67
C ASP A 193 -13.85 -2.20 -43.43
N ASP A 194 -14.10 -2.98 -42.35
CA ASP A 194 -13.35 -2.93 -41.06
C ASP A 194 -11.94 -3.54 -41.11
N ILE A 195 -11.17 -3.16 -42.14
CA ILE A 195 -9.93 -3.79 -42.58
C ILE A 195 -8.87 -3.92 -41.48
N TYR A 196 -8.77 -2.96 -40.55
CA TYR A 196 -7.77 -2.93 -39.47
C TYR A 196 -8.37 -3.06 -38.07
N GLY A 197 -9.69 -3.30 -37.98
CA GLY A 197 -10.54 -3.09 -36.81
C GLY A 197 -11.57 -1.97 -37.06
N ALA A 198 -12.19 -1.43 -36.01
CA ALA A 198 -13.39 -0.60 -36.11
C ALA A 198 -13.36 0.68 -35.24
N ASP A 199 -14.12 1.70 -35.65
CA ASP A 199 -14.43 2.91 -34.89
C ASP A 199 -15.84 2.84 -34.27
N THR A 200 -15.83 2.53 -32.98
CA THR A 200 -16.99 2.40 -32.09
C THR A 200 -17.49 3.75 -31.53
N CYS A 201 -16.81 4.87 -31.82
CA CYS A 201 -17.25 6.22 -31.42
C CYS A 201 -17.78 7.07 -32.59
N ASN A 202 -17.53 6.66 -33.84
CA ASN A 202 -18.11 7.25 -35.06
C ASN A 202 -19.05 6.31 -35.86
N ASP A 203 -19.29 5.09 -35.38
CA ASP A 203 -20.11 4.04 -36.02
C ASP A 203 -19.58 3.57 -37.41
N ASP A 204 -18.25 3.42 -37.61
CA ASP A 204 -17.66 2.99 -38.90
C ASP A 204 -16.42 2.07 -38.80
N GLY A 205 -15.92 1.59 -39.95
CA GLY A 205 -14.83 0.62 -40.06
C GLY A 205 -13.42 1.20 -40.21
N ASP A 206 -13.20 2.49 -39.96
CA ASP A 206 -11.90 3.15 -40.16
C ASP A 206 -11.27 3.62 -38.82
N PRO A 207 -10.57 2.75 -38.06
CA PRO A 207 -10.03 3.03 -36.72
C PRO A 207 -8.77 3.92 -36.74
N LEU A 208 -8.71 4.88 -37.68
CA LEU A 208 -7.58 5.78 -37.86
C LEU A 208 -7.46 6.77 -36.68
N ASP A 209 -6.27 6.88 -36.11
CA ASP A 209 -6.02 7.77 -34.97
C ASP A 209 -5.97 9.24 -35.40
N ASP A 210 -6.77 10.07 -34.74
CA ASP A 210 -6.81 11.53 -34.90
C ASP A 210 -6.38 12.30 -33.63
N ASN A 211 -5.97 11.56 -32.58
CA ASN A 211 -5.47 12.11 -31.31
C ASN A 211 -3.96 11.82 -31.09
N GLY A 212 -3.52 10.61 -31.43
CA GLY A 212 -2.14 10.14 -31.34
C GLY A 212 -1.81 9.27 -30.13
N HIS A 213 -2.70 9.15 -29.14
CA HIS A 213 -2.47 8.35 -27.94
C HIS A 213 -2.44 6.84 -28.24
N GLY A 214 -3.42 6.33 -28.99
CA GLY A 214 -3.47 4.93 -29.40
C GLY A 214 -2.32 4.53 -30.35
N THR A 215 -1.90 5.44 -31.24
CA THR A 215 -0.69 5.27 -32.07
C THR A 215 0.59 5.16 -31.23
N HIS A 216 0.69 5.91 -30.13
CA HIS A 216 1.83 5.85 -29.22
C HIS A 216 1.89 4.52 -28.46
N VAL A 217 0.74 4.06 -27.96
CA VAL A 217 0.55 2.74 -27.35
C VAL A 217 0.89 1.61 -28.33
N ALA A 218 0.48 1.73 -29.60
CA ALA A 218 0.76 0.75 -30.65
C ALA A 218 2.26 0.55 -30.90
N GLY A 219 3.05 1.62 -30.98
CA GLY A 219 4.50 1.53 -31.18
C GLY A 219 5.23 0.83 -30.03
N ILE A 220 4.82 1.06 -28.78
CA ILE A 220 5.42 0.38 -27.61
C ILE A 220 5.14 -1.12 -27.69
N ILE A 221 3.91 -1.52 -28.04
CA ILE A 221 3.54 -2.94 -28.19
C ILE A 221 4.28 -3.60 -29.36
N GLY A 222 4.38 -2.90 -30.50
CA GLY A 222 4.70 -3.54 -31.78
C GLY A 222 5.09 -2.65 -32.94
N ALA A 223 5.88 -1.58 -32.75
CA ALA A 223 6.64 -1.00 -33.85
C ALA A 223 7.57 -2.07 -34.49
N VAL A 224 7.73 -2.01 -35.82
CA VAL A 224 8.27 -3.11 -36.65
C VAL A 224 9.79 -3.23 -36.51
N GLY A 225 10.23 -3.84 -35.41
CA GLY A 225 11.63 -3.87 -35.03
C GLY A 225 12.59 -4.52 -36.02
N ASN A 226 13.81 -3.96 -36.05
CA ASN A 226 14.90 -4.26 -36.97
C ASN A 226 14.52 -4.03 -38.46
N ASN A 227 13.78 -2.97 -38.74
CA ASN A 227 13.47 -2.50 -40.10
C ASN A 227 14.47 -1.44 -40.61
N GLY A 228 15.20 -0.76 -39.71
CA GLY A 228 16.14 0.32 -40.03
C GLY A 228 15.51 1.72 -40.11
N GLU A 229 14.27 1.85 -39.67
CA GLU A 229 13.49 3.07 -39.52
C GLU A 229 13.18 3.33 -38.03
N GLY A 230 12.67 4.53 -37.71
CA GLY A 230 11.91 4.79 -36.48
C GLY A 230 12.44 4.22 -35.15
N VAL A 231 11.54 3.55 -34.44
CA VAL A 231 11.69 2.95 -33.10
C VAL A 231 11.41 1.45 -33.16
N THR A 232 11.67 0.74 -32.07
CA THR A 232 11.35 -0.69 -31.96
C THR A 232 10.22 -0.92 -30.95
N GLY A 233 9.33 -1.87 -31.23
CA GLY A 233 8.33 -2.32 -30.27
C GLY A 233 8.84 -3.46 -29.38
N VAL A 234 8.16 -3.74 -28.27
CA VAL A 234 8.43 -4.94 -27.45
C VAL A 234 8.35 -6.22 -28.31
N ASN A 235 7.47 -6.24 -29.31
CA ASN A 235 7.43 -7.28 -30.34
C ASN A 235 7.82 -6.67 -31.69
N TRP A 236 8.90 -7.14 -32.31
CA TRP A 236 9.23 -6.76 -33.68
C TRP A 236 8.20 -7.33 -34.68
N HIS A 237 7.56 -8.46 -34.32
CA HIS A 237 6.55 -9.14 -35.11
C HIS A 237 5.30 -9.41 -34.26
N VAL A 238 4.17 -8.78 -34.59
CA VAL A 238 2.88 -8.97 -33.89
C VAL A 238 1.74 -8.58 -34.83
N LYS A 239 0.49 -8.78 -34.41
CA LYS A 239 -0.67 -8.23 -35.11
C LYS A 239 -1.52 -7.33 -34.21
N ILE A 240 -1.58 -6.05 -34.57
CA ILE A 240 -2.31 -5.00 -33.84
C ILE A 240 -3.69 -4.80 -34.46
N MET A 241 -4.75 -5.12 -33.70
CA MET A 241 -6.14 -4.82 -34.05
C MET A 241 -6.51 -3.46 -33.42
N ALA A 242 -6.84 -2.47 -34.25
CA ALA A 242 -7.12 -1.11 -33.78
C ALA A 242 -8.61 -0.93 -33.49
N LEU A 243 -8.95 -0.47 -32.29
CA LEU A 243 -10.34 -0.23 -31.88
C LEU A 243 -10.45 1.18 -31.31
N LYS A 244 -11.05 2.06 -32.10
CA LYS A 244 -11.24 3.46 -31.77
C LYS A 244 -12.55 3.59 -30.98
N PHE A 245 -12.44 3.94 -29.70
CA PHE A 245 -13.59 4.23 -28.83
C PHE A 245 -13.55 5.66 -28.27
N ALA A 246 -12.43 6.36 -28.45
CA ALA A 246 -12.23 7.73 -28.03
C ALA A 246 -12.01 8.66 -29.23
N ASP A 247 -12.61 9.85 -29.15
CA ASP A 247 -12.57 10.88 -30.19
C ASP A 247 -11.22 11.61 -30.27
N ALA A 248 -11.10 12.56 -31.21
CA ALA A 248 -9.94 13.42 -31.38
C ALA A 248 -9.50 14.17 -30.10
N SER A 249 -10.39 14.35 -29.12
CA SER A 249 -10.10 15.00 -27.83
C SER A 249 -9.62 14.03 -26.75
N GLY A 250 -9.62 12.72 -27.02
CA GLY A 250 -9.31 11.66 -26.07
C GLY A 250 -10.49 11.29 -25.17
N VAL A 251 -11.72 11.56 -25.62
CA VAL A 251 -12.95 11.28 -24.86
C VAL A 251 -13.76 10.20 -25.58
N GLY A 252 -14.11 9.14 -24.84
CA GLY A 252 -14.99 8.06 -25.29
C GLY A 252 -16.00 7.70 -24.20
N TRP A 253 -17.14 7.13 -24.58
CA TRP A 253 -18.16 6.70 -23.64
C TRP A 253 -17.99 5.23 -23.22
N VAL A 254 -18.66 4.87 -22.12
CA VAL A 254 -18.64 3.50 -21.61
C VAL A 254 -19.41 2.54 -22.53
N SER A 255 -20.35 3.03 -23.34
CA SER A 255 -20.98 2.28 -24.44
C SER A 255 -19.95 1.80 -25.45
N ASP A 256 -19.14 2.73 -25.94
CA ASP A 256 -18.21 2.58 -27.05
C ASP A 256 -17.08 1.62 -26.63
N ALA A 257 -16.60 1.78 -25.39
CA ALA A 257 -15.66 0.86 -24.75
C ALA A 257 -16.23 -0.57 -24.58
N ILE A 258 -17.53 -0.73 -24.33
CA ILE A 258 -18.20 -2.04 -24.27
C ILE A 258 -18.35 -2.63 -25.68
N GLU A 259 -18.70 -1.82 -26.68
CA GLU A 259 -18.84 -2.27 -28.06
C GLU A 259 -17.50 -2.72 -28.66
N ALA A 260 -16.41 -2.02 -28.35
CA ALA A 260 -15.05 -2.46 -28.68
C ALA A 260 -14.70 -3.81 -28.03
N ILE A 261 -15.11 -4.04 -26.77
CA ILE A 261 -14.96 -5.33 -26.09
C ILE A 261 -15.82 -6.42 -26.77
N GLU A 262 -17.06 -6.12 -27.16
CA GLU A 262 -17.91 -7.05 -27.88
C GLU A 262 -17.38 -7.39 -29.27
N TYR A 263 -16.82 -6.42 -30.01
CA TYR A 263 -16.12 -6.66 -31.29
C TYR A 263 -14.99 -7.68 -31.11
N VAL A 264 -14.10 -7.48 -30.13
CA VAL A 264 -13.00 -8.44 -29.83
C VAL A 264 -13.54 -9.85 -29.55
N ILE A 265 -14.59 -9.95 -28.73
CA ILE A 265 -15.25 -11.21 -28.39
C ILE A 265 -15.86 -11.85 -29.65
N ASN A 266 -16.49 -11.05 -30.53
CA ASN A 266 -17.15 -11.54 -31.74
C ASN A 266 -16.13 -11.99 -32.81
N MET A 267 -15.03 -11.26 -33.01
CA MET A 267 -13.93 -11.72 -33.87
C MET A 267 -13.29 -13.00 -33.33
N LYS A 268 -13.20 -13.18 -32.01
CA LYS A 268 -12.75 -14.45 -31.42
C LYS A 268 -13.74 -15.60 -31.65
N LYS A 269 -15.06 -15.37 -31.57
CA LYS A 269 -16.09 -16.36 -31.96
C LYS A 269 -16.00 -16.73 -33.45
N ARG A 270 -15.60 -15.78 -34.31
CA ARG A 270 -15.32 -15.98 -35.75
C ARG A 270 -13.99 -16.74 -36.01
N GLY A 271 -13.18 -16.98 -34.97
CA GLY A 271 -11.95 -17.78 -35.04
C GLY A 271 -10.64 -16.97 -35.04
N ILE A 272 -10.70 -15.65 -34.87
CA ILE A 272 -9.51 -14.80 -34.76
C ILE A 272 -8.82 -15.00 -33.41
N ASN A 273 -7.50 -15.24 -33.41
CA ASN A 273 -6.72 -15.55 -32.20
C ASN A 273 -6.37 -14.30 -31.36
N VAL A 274 -7.36 -13.47 -31.04
CA VAL A 274 -7.17 -12.37 -30.07
C VAL A 274 -6.98 -12.96 -28.67
N LYS A 275 -5.91 -12.55 -28.00
CA LYS A 275 -5.57 -13.04 -26.65
C LYS A 275 -5.33 -11.94 -25.62
N ILE A 276 -5.09 -10.70 -26.06
CA ILE A 276 -4.77 -9.56 -25.20
C ILE A 276 -5.57 -8.35 -25.68
N THR A 277 -6.20 -7.61 -24.78
CA THR A 277 -6.58 -6.21 -25.00
C THR A 277 -5.65 -5.30 -24.20
N ASN A 278 -5.26 -4.18 -24.81
CA ASN A 278 -4.60 -3.07 -24.12
C ASN A 278 -5.63 -1.96 -23.86
N ASN A 279 -5.73 -1.51 -22.61
CA ASN A 279 -6.76 -0.61 -22.12
C ASN A 279 -6.12 0.56 -21.34
N SER A 280 -5.53 1.50 -22.08
CA SER A 280 -4.74 2.61 -21.55
C SER A 280 -5.59 3.82 -21.09
N TRP A 281 -6.74 3.56 -20.49
CA TRP A 281 -7.78 4.52 -20.13
C TRP A 281 -8.50 4.13 -18.82
N GLY A 282 -9.28 5.05 -18.24
CA GLY A 282 -10.11 4.75 -17.06
C GLY A 282 -10.80 5.96 -16.43
N SER A 283 -11.51 5.70 -15.33
CA SER A 283 -12.25 6.70 -14.54
C SER A 283 -12.31 6.31 -13.06
N GLY A 284 -12.86 7.18 -12.21
CA GLY A 284 -13.06 6.89 -10.77
C GLY A 284 -14.39 6.22 -10.41
N GLU A 285 -15.27 5.97 -11.37
CA GLU A 285 -16.65 5.51 -11.13
C GLU A 285 -16.84 4.05 -11.59
N PHE A 286 -17.56 3.25 -10.78
CA PHE A 286 -17.84 1.85 -11.09
C PHE A 286 -18.99 1.74 -12.11
N SER A 287 -18.80 0.96 -13.18
CA SER A 287 -19.86 0.62 -14.13
C SER A 287 -20.09 -0.89 -14.19
N GLN A 288 -21.27 -1.34 -13.75
CA GLN A 288 -21.65 -2.76 -13.81
C GLN A 288 -21.64 -3.29 -15.25
N ALA A 289 -22.11 -2.50 -16.23
CA ALA A 289 -22.14 -2.92 -17.62
C ALA A 289 -20.71 -3.12 -18.19
N LEU A 290 -19.74 -2.31 -17.76
CA LEU A 290 -18.34 -2.49 -18.16
C LEU A 290 -17.68 -3.67 -17.43
N TYR A 291 -18.00 -3.89 -16.15
CA TYR A 291 -17.60 -5.10 -15.44
C TYR A 291 -18.12 -6.37 -16.13
N ASP A 292 -19.40 -6.40 -16.50
CA ASP A 292 -20.05 -7.52 -17.18
C ASP A 292 -19.43 -7.78 -18.56
N ALA A 293 -19.07 -6.73 -19.31
CA ALA A 293 -18.37 -6.86 -20.60
C ALA A 293 -16.95 -7.43 -20.44
N ILE A 294 -16.17 -6.96 -19.46
CA ILE A 294 -14.81 -7.49 -19.19
C ILE A 294 -14.89 -8.92 -18.62
N ALA A 295 -15.97 -9.28 -17.92
CA ALA A 295 -16.24 -10.66 -17.51
C ALA A 295 -16.56 -11.56 -18.73
N ALA A 296 -17.36 -11.10 -19.70
CA ALA A 296 -17.57 -11.82 -20.95
C ALA A 296 -16.28 -11.98 -21.78
N LEU A 297 -15.35 -11.03 -21.65
CA LEU A 297 -14.00 -11.09 -22.24
C LEU A 297 -13.09 -12.10 -21.51
N GLN A 298 -13.19 -12.18 -20.18
CA GLN A 298 -12.55 -13.21 -19.34
C GLN A 298 -13.00 -14.61 -19.74
N ASP A 299 -14.31 -14.81 -19.88
CA ASP A 299 -14.92 -16.09 -20.28
C ASP A 299 -14.56 -16.47 -21.72
N SER A 300 -14.30 -15.46 -22.58
CA SER A 300 -13.73 -15.61 -23.91
C SER A 300 -12.22 -15.91 -23.91
N GLY A 301 -11.60 -16.05 -22.73
CA GLY A 301 -10.20 -16.43 -22.56
C GLY A 301 -9.23 -15.37 -23.09
N ILE A 302 -9.46 -14.09 -22.79
CA ILE A 302 -8.64 -12.95 -23.21
C ILE A 302 -8.14 -12.18 -21.98
N LEU A 303 -6.85 -11.83 -21.99
CA LEU A 303 -6.19 -10.97 -21.00
C LEU A 303 -6.56 -9.50 -21.23
N PHE A 304 -6.83 -8.75 -20.16
CA PHE A 304 -7.19 -7.34 -20.21
C PHE A 304 -6.15 -6.52 -19.45
N VAL A 305 -5.27 -5.81 -20.14
CA VAL A 305 -4.16 -5.06 -19.51
C VAL A 305 -4.58 -3.60 -19.34
N ALA A 306 -4.69 -3.14 -18.10
CA ALA A 306 -5.35 -1.89 -17.73
C ALA A 306 -4.42 -0.91 -16.99
N SER A 307 -4.51 0.37 -17.34
CA SER A 307 -3.70 1.41 -16.69
C SER A 307 -4.22 1.75 -15.28
N ALA A 308 -3.33 1.82 -14.29
CA ALA A 308 -3.72 2.07 -12.89
C ALA A 308 -4.28 3.49 -12.64
N GLY A 309 -4.05 4.43 -13.56
CA GLY A 309 -4.51 5.81 -13.48
C GLY A 309 -3.39 6.82 -13.20
N ASN A 310 -3.57 8.07 -13.64
CA ASN A 310 -2.56 9.14 -13.63
C ASN A 310 -2.88 10.26 -12.63
N SER A 311 -3.25 9.91 -11.39
CA SER A 311 -3.70 10.88 -10.36
C SER A 311 -2.86 10.95 -9.08
N GLY A 312 -1.81 10.12 -8.94
CA GLY A 312 -0.99 10.04 -7.73
C GLY A 312 -1.75 9.57 -6.50
N ARG A 313 -2.49 8.45 -6.58
CA ARG A 313 -3.41 7.96 -5.53
C ARG A 313 -3.32 6.47 -5.26
N ASP A 314 -3.65 6.11 -4.01
CA ASP A 314 -3.92 4.74 -3.56
C ASP A 314 -5.30 4.26 -4.06
N ASN A 315 -5.30 3.36 -5.05
CA ASN A 315 -6.48 2.71 -5.62
C ASN A 315 -7.18 1.79 -4.61
N ASP A 316 -6.48 1.27 -3.58
CA ASP A 316 -7.12 0.48 -2.52
C ASP A 316 -8.01 1.37 -1.60
N LEU A 317 -7.84 2.71 -1.67
CA LEU A 317 -8.68 3.70 -0.99
C LEU A 317 -9.62 4.45 -1.94
N LYS A 318 -9.24 4.61 -3.20
CA LYS A 318 -10.00 5.31 -4.25
C LYS A 318 -9.85 4.57 -5.59
N PRO A 319 -10.63 3.50 -5.81
CA PRO A 319 -10.52 2.64 -6.98
C PRO A 319 -10.53 3.40 -8.32
N HIS A 320 -9.78 2.88 -9.29
CA HIS A 320 -9.73 3.36 -10.66
C HIS A 320 -10.21 2.24 -11.59
N TYR A 321 -11.26 2.49 -12.37
CA TYR A 321 -11.86 1.48 -13.25
C TYR A 321 -11.49 1.77 -14.70
N PRO A 322 -11.09 0.75 -15.49
CA PRO A 322 -11.30 -0.68 -15.25
C PRO A 322 -10.26 -1.37 -14.34
N SER A 323 -9.11 -0.77 -14.07
CA SER A 323 -7.97 -1.43 -13.39
C SER A 323 -8.25 -2.05 -12.01
N SER A 324 -9.22 -1.54 -11.26
CA SER A 324 -9.60 -2.02 -9.93
C SER A 324 -10.85 -2.93 -9.93
N TYR A 325 -11.33 -3.40 -11.08
CA TYR A 325 -12.35 -4.45 -11.13
C TYR A 325 -11.74 -5.79 -10.66
N ASN A 326 -12.45 -6.51 -9.80
CA ASN A 326 -12.04 -7.83 -9.34
C ASN A 326 -12.37 -8.91 -10.38
N LEU A 327 -11.55 -9.00 -11.43
CA LEU A 327 -11.62 -9.99 -12.51
C LEU A 327 -10.23 -10.58 -12.78
N SER A 328 -10.15 -11.91 -12.93
CA SER A 328 -8.88 -12.65 -12.96
C SER A 328 -8.06 -12.47 -14.25
N ASN A 329 -8.68 -11.95 -15.32
CA ASN A 329 -8.00 -11.60 -16.56
C ASN A 329 -7.41 -10.19 -16.57
N ILE A 330 -7.67 -9.36 -15.56
CA ILE A 330 -7.13 -8.01 -15.51
C ILE A 330 -5.67 -8.04 -15.02
N ILE A 331 -4.79 -7.31 -15.70
CA ILE A 331 -3.50 -6.89 -15.14
C ILE A 331 -3.53 -5.37 -14.97
N SER A 332 -3.44 -4.90 -13.74
CA SER A 332 -3.46 -3.48 -13.36
C SER A 332 -2.04 -2.94 -13.25
N VAL A 333 -1.71 -1.89 -14.02
CA VAL A 333 -0.31 -1.48 -14.29
C VAL A 333 0.01 -0.05 -13.84
N ALA A 334 0.95 0.08 -12.90
CA ALA A 334 1.59 1.35 -12.49
C ALA A 334 2.76 1.76 -13.40
N ALA A 335 3.20 3.02 -13.30
CA ALA A 335 4.32 3.57 -14.07
C ALA A 335 5.57 3.77 -13.21
N THR A 336 6.74 3.33 -13.70
CA THR A 336 8.07 3.72 -13.20
C THR A 336 8.73 4.78 -14.09
N ASN A 337 9.73 5.48 -13.54
CA ASN A 337 10.66 6.32 -14.28
C ASN A 337 11.98 5.59 -14.60
N ASP A 338 12.92 6.30 -15.22
CA ASP A 338 14.24 5.82 -15.62
C ASP A 338 15.21 5.53 -14.45
N ARG A 339 14.72 5.54 -13.21
CA ARG A 339 15.44 5.17 -11.97
C ARG A 339 14.77 4.05 -11.19
N ASP A 340 13.76 3.40 -11.77
CA ASP A 340 12.87 2.42 -11.14
C ASP A 340 11.96 2.98 -10.03
N GLU A 341 11.92 4.30 -9.86
CA GLU A 341 11.02 4.98 -8.91
C GLU A 341 9.58 5.01 -9.49
N LEU A 342 8.57 4.76 -8.65
CA LEU A 342 7.16 5.02 -9.02
C LEU A 342 6.99 6.49 -9.43
N THR A 343 6.37 6.76 -10.58
CA THR A 343 6.21 8.14 -11.05
C THR A 343 5.24 8.93 -10.15
N TRP A 344 5.49 10.23 -9.99
CA TRP A 344 4.66 11.11 -9.16
C TRP A 344 3.18 11.18 -9.57
N PHE A 345 2.87 10.81 -10.82
CA PHE A 345 1.51 10.76 -11.36
C PHE A 345 0.87 9.38 -11.27
N SER A 346 1.64 8.29 -11.13
CA SER A 346 1.08 6.94 -11.10
C SER A 346 0.18 6.78 -9.88
N ASN A 347 -1.01 6.23 -10.09
CA ASN A 347 -1.70 5.55 -9.00
C ASN A 347 -0.96 4.25 -8.64
N TRP A 348 -1.23 3.75 -7.44
CA TRP A 348 -0.68 2.52 -6.88
C TRP A 348 -1.77 1.83 -6.04
N GLY A 349 -1.51 0.63 -5.51
CA GLY A 349 -2.42 -0.08 -4.62
C GLY A 349 -1.92 -1.49 -4.39
N GLN A 350 -1.69 -1.88 -3.13
CA GLN A 350 -1.08 -3.18 -2.83
C GLN A 350 -2.01 -4.36 -3.17
N LEU A 351 -3.33 -4.12 -3.24
CA LEU A 351 -4.34 -5.11 -3.60
C LEU A 351 -4.95 -4.88 -4.99
N SER A 352 -4.89 -3.64 -5.49
CA SER A 352 -5.59 -3.19 -6.70
C SER A 352 -4.69 -2.80 -7.88
N VAL A 353 -3.37 -2.92 -7.72
CA VAL A 353 -2.38 -2.77 -8.80
C VAL A 353 -1.39 -3.95 -8.73
N ASP A 354 -1.19 -4.64 -9.85
CA ASP A 354 -0.46 -5.91 -9.89
C ASP A 354 1.06 -5.72 -9.96
N LEU A 355 1.52 -4.82 -10.84
CA LEU A 355 2.93 -4.50 -11.04
C LEU A 355 3.12 -3.08 -11.60
N ALA A 356 4.37 -2.64 -11.72
CA ALA A 356 4.72 -1.44 -12.48
C ALA A 356 5.52 -1.76 -13.77
N ALA A 357 5.58 -0.82 -14.70
CA ALA A 357 6.43 -0.88 -15.90
C ALA A 357 6.86 0.54 -16.34
N PRO A 358 7.87 0.69 -17.23
CA PRO A 358 8.33 2.00 -17.70
C PRO A 358 7.22 2.89 -18.25
N GLY A 359 7.03 4.08 -17.67
CA GLY A 359 5.90 4.95 -18.01
C GLY A 359 6.19 6.45 -18.04
N GLN A 360 7.43 6.89 -17.84
CA GLN A 360 7.83 8.31 -17.94
C GLN A 360 8.78 8.57 -19.12
N SER A 361 8.55 9.66 -19.85
CA SER A 361 9.35 10.07 -21.02
C SER A 361 9.56 8.98 -22.08
N ILE A 362 8.55 8.12 -22.31
CA ILE A 362 8.66 6.97 -23.21
C ILE A 362 8.53 7.44 -24.67
N LEU A 363 9.56 7.19 -25.48
CA LEU A 363 9.55 7.43 -26.92
C LEU A 363 8.78 6.32 -27.64
N SER A 364 7.89 6.70 -28.55
CA SER A 364 7.16 5.78 -29.44
C SER A 364 6.70 6.52 -30.70
N THR A 365 6.08 5.78 -31.63
CA THR A 365 5.39 6.26 -32.84
C THR A 365 4.30 7.28 -32.51
N PHE A 366 4.02 8.18 -33.44
CA PHE A 366 3.00 9.22 -33.32
C PHE A 366 2.50 9.65 -34.70
N LEU A 367 1.38 10.38 -34.76
CA LEU A 367 0.66 10.70 -35.99
C LEU A 367 1.56 11.26 -37.11
N ALA A 368 1.20 10.95 -38.35
CA ALA A 368 1.81 11.51 -39.56
C ALA A 368 3.32 11.19 -39.71
N ASN A 369 3.70 9.94 -39.40
CA ASN A 369 5.08 9.42 -39.49
C ASN A 369 6.06 10.21 -38.60
N SER A 370 5.69 10.39 -37.33
CA SER A 370 6.51 11.09 -36.33
C SER A 370 6.68 10.27 -35.05
N TYR A 371 7.52 10.75 -34.13
CA TYR A 371 7.85 10.03 -32.90
C TYR A 371 7.85 11.03 -31.74
N GLN A 372 7.29 10.66 -30.59
CA GLN A 372 7.09 11.56 -29.46
C GLN A 372 7.36 10.89 -28.12
N HIS A 373 7.88 11.65 -27.15
CA HIS A 373 7.93 11.22 -25.75
C HIS A 373 6.60 11.53 -25.05
N LEU A 374 5.91 10.51 -24.53
CA LEU A 374 4.74 10.68 -23.65
C LEU A 374 5.05 10.18 -22.23
N SER A 375 4.11 10.38 -21.30
CA SER A 375 4.20 9.92 -19.91
C SER A 375 2.83 9.58 -19.36
N GLY A 376 2.70 8.40 -18.76
CA GLY A 376 1.45 7.89 -18.23
C GLY A 376 1.53 6.39 -17.93
N THR A 377 0.66 5.93 -17.03
CA THR A 377 0.37 4.49 -16.86
C THR A 377 -0.09 3.84 -18.18
N SER A 378 -0.63 4.62 -19.12
CA SER A 378 -0.89 4.24 -20.51
C SER A 378 0.30 3.61 -21.24
N MET A 379 1.51 4.16 -21.06
CA MET A 379 2.72 3.65 -21.71
C MET A 379 3.24 2.39 -20.99
N ALA A 380 3.16 2.36 -19.66
CA ALA A 380 3.48 1.18 -18.85
C ALA A 380 2.57 -0.02 -19.19
N THR A 381 1.27 0.25 -19.40
CA THR A 381 0.27 -0.74 -19.85
C THR A 381 0.66 -1.35 -21.19
N ALA A 382 1.13 -0.52 -22.13
CA ALA A 382 1.59 -0.95 -23.45
C ALA A 382 2.80 -1.89 -23.37
N TYR A 383 3.76 -1.64 -22.47
CA TYR A 383 4.87 -2.57 -22.21
C TYR A 383 4.40 -3.93 -21.68
N VAL A 384 3.47 -3.95 -20.72
CA VAL A 384 2.91 -5.22 -20.18
C VAL A 384 2.14 -5.99 -21.25
N SER A 385 1.34 -5.30 -22.07
CA SER A 385 0.67 -5.89 -23.25
C SER A 385 1.68 -6.46 -24.26
N GLY A 386 2.79 -5.77 -24.48
CA GLY A 386 3.91 -6.23 -25.31
C GLY A 386 4.56 -7.51 -24.79
N VAL A 387 4.89 -7.57 -23.49
CA VAL A 387 5.53 -8.76 -22.89
C VAL A 387 4.56 -9.94 -22.82
N ALA A 388 3.27 -9.70 -22.57
CA ALA A 388 2.23 -10.73 -22.68
C ALA A 388 2.19 -11.34 -24.10
N ALA A 389 2.40 -10.53 -25.15
CA ALA A 389 2.49 -11.02 -26.52
C ALA A 389 3.79 -11.80 -26.81
N LEU A 390 4.94 -11.36 -26.27
CA LEU A 390 6.20 -12.12 -26.33
C LEU A 390 6.05 -13.51 -25.67
N ILE A 391 5.46 -13.58 -24.48
CA ILE A 391 5.17 -14.84 -23.77
C ILE A 391 4.32 -15.77 -24.65
N LEU A 392 3.28 -15.25 -25.29
CA LEU A 392 2.41 -16.02 -26.19
C LEU A 392 3.06 -16.39 -27.53
N SER A 393 4.08 -15.65 -27.99
CA SER A 393 4.86 -16.05 -29.17
C SER A 393 5.67 -17.33 -28.90
N LYS A 394 6.21 -17.46 -27.67
CA LYS A 394 6.95 -18.65 -27.21
C LYS A 394 6.03 -19.79 -26.76
N ASN A 395 4.96 -19.46 -26.05
CA ASN A 395 4.02 -20.42 -25.44
C ASN A 395 2.56 -20.15 -25.88
N PRO A 396 2.22 -20.35 -27.17
CA PRO A 396 0.91 -19.99 -27.72
C PRO A 396 -0.27 -20.75 -27.10
N SER A 397 -0.02 -21.84 -26.37
CA SER A 397 -1.03 -22.61 -25.65
C SER A 397 -1.44 -22.03 -24.29
N TYR A 398 -0.72 -21.04 -23.73
CA TYR A 398 -1.05 -20.49 -22.42
C TYR A 398 -2.41 -19.77 -22.39
N THR A 399 -3.06 -19.86 -21.23
CA THR A 399 -4.26 -19.09 -20.87
C THR A 399 -3.89 -17.67 -20.43
N TYR A 400 -4.87 -16.76 -20.33
CA TYR A 400 -4.63 -15.43 -19.78
C TYR A 400 -4.07 -15.51 -18.35
N LEU A 401 -4.58 -16.42 -17.52
CA LEU A 401 -4.17 -16.56 -16.12
C LEU A 401 -2.73 -17.08 -16.01
N GLN A 402 -2.32 -18.00 -16.89
CA GLN A 402 -0.92 -18.44 -16.97
C GLN A 402 0.02 -17.31 -17.42
N VAL A 403 -0.41 -16.43 -18.32
CA VAL A 403 0.37 -15.24 -18.72
C VAL A 403 0.46 -14.24 -17.56
N LYS A 404 -0.66 -13.93 -16.87
CA LYS A 404 -0.66 -13.06 -15.66
C LYS A 404 0.28 -13.61 -14.58
N ARG A 405 0.12 -14.88 -14.20
CA ARG A 405 0.93 -15.53 -13.15
C ARG A 405 2.42 -15.52 -13.48
N LEU A 406 2.77 -15.78 -14.75
CA LEU A 406 4.16 -15.74 -15.20
C LEU A 406 4.75 -14.32 -15.08
N ILE A 407 4.01 -13.30 -15.53
CA ILE A 407 4.41 -11.89 -15.39
C ILE A 407 4.64 -11.51 -13.93
N LEU A 408 3.70 -11.82 -13.02
CA LEU A 408 3.80 -11.45 -11.60
C LEU A 408 4.80 -12.29 -10.79
N SER A 409 5.13 -13.49 -11.28
CA SER A 409 6.20 -14.32 -10.72
C SER A 409 7.59 -13.82 -11.12
N ALA A 410 7.70 -13.19 -12.29
CA ALA A 410 8.96 -12.89 -12.98
C ALA A 410 9.32 -11.39 -13.03
N VAL A 411 8.65 -10.56 -12.22
CA VAL A 411 9.06 -9.17 -11.98
C VAL A 411 10.45 -9.09 -11.34
N ASP A 412 11.16 -8.00 -11.61
CA ASP A 412 12.27 -7.58 -10.74
C ASP A 412 11.70 -6.96 -9.47
N GLU A 413 12.16 -7.41 -8.31
CA GLU A 413 11.76 -6.87 -7.00
C GLU A 413 12.50 -5.55 -6.74
N VAL A 414 11.74 -4.45 -6.69
CA VAL A 414 12.28 -3.09 -6.57
C VAL A 414 11.90 -2.54 -5.19
N THR A 415 12.88 -2.06 -4.43
CA THR A 415 12.64 -1.62 -3.03
C THR A 415 11.69 -0.42 -2.97
N GLU A 416 11.75 0.43 -3.98
CA GLU A 416 10.91 1.62 -4.20
C GLU A 416 9.46 1.27 -4.57
N LEU A 417 9.17 0.01 -4.91
CA LEU A 417 7.82 -0.52 -5.19
C LEU A 417 7.27 -1.42 -4.07
N GLU A 418 8.05 -1.70 -3.02
CA GLU A 418 7.64 -2.58 -1.91
C GLU A 418 6.36 -2.04 -1.24
N ASN A 419 5.29 -2.84 -1.30
CA ASN A 419 3.95 -2.52 -0.81
C ASN A 419 3.18 -1.43 -1.57
N LEU A 420 3.65 -1.03 -2.76
CA LEU A 420 2.90 -0.14 -3.65
C LEU A 420 2.11 -0.92 -4.73
N VAL A 421 2.55 -2.13 -5.07
CA VAL A 421 1.89 -3.05 -6.01
C VAL A 421 1.93 -4.49 -5.46
N SER A 422 1.01 -5.37 -5.89
CA SER A 422 0.86 -6.71 -5.29
C SER A 422 2.09 -7.61 -5.47
N SER A 423 2.84 -7.42 -6.54
CA SER A 423 4.09 -8.15 -6.84
C SER A 423 5.36 -7.56 -6.20
N ASP A 424 5.28 -6.36 -5.59
CA ASP A 424 6.43 -5.56 -5.11
C ASP A 424 7.50 -5.29 -6.19
N GLY A 425 7.12 -5.31 -7.48
CA GLY A 425 8.09 -5.31 -8.56
C GLY A 425 7.65 -4.72 -9.89
N ARG A 426 8.62 -4.66 -10.79
CA ARG A 426 8.54 -4.05 -12.12
C ARG A 426 8.71 -5.12 -13.21
N LEU A 427 8.03 -4.92 -14.34
CA LEU A 427 8.02 -5.82 -15.49
C LEU A 427 9.44 -6.13 -16.02
N ASN A 428 9.74 -7.41 -16.23
CA ASN A 428 10.94 -7.88 -16.91
C ASN A 428 10.57 -8.96 -17.95
N ALA A 429 10.95 -8.73 -19.21
CA ALA A 429 10.63 -9.58 -20.35
C ALA A 429 11.49 -10.84 -20.41
N TYR A 430 12.79 -10.74 -20.10
CA TYR A 430 13.72 -11.86 -20.15
C TYR A 430 13.45 -12.88 -19.03
N ASN A 431 13.21 -12.40 -17.81
CA ASN A 431 12.77 -13.24 -16.69
C ASN A 431 11.45 -13.95 -17.02
N CYS A 432 10.47 -13.27 -17.63
CA CYS A 432 9.22 -13.91 -18.10
C CYS A 432 9.50 -15.07 -19.09
N LEU A 433 10.50 -14.94 -19.95
CA LEU A 433 10.84 -15.97 -20.95
C LEU A 433 11.79 -17.06 -20.41
N THR A 434 12.47 -16.85 -19.28
CA THR A 434 13.48 -17.78 -18.71
C THR A 434 13.11 -18.36 -17.34
N TYR A 435 11.96 -18.00 -16.78
CA TYR A 435 11.56 -18.27 -15.41
C TYR A 435 11.75 -19.73 -14.95
N GLN A 436 12.25 -19.91 -13.73
CA GLN A 436 12.45 -21.22 -13.11
C GLN A 436 11.23 -21.56 -12.22
N PRO A 437 10.42 -22.61 -12.55
CA PRO A 437 9.16 -22.92 -11.87
C PRO A 437 9.37 -23.66 -10.53
N ASN A 438 10.30 -23.15 -9.72
CA ASN A 438 10.62 -23.63 -8.38
C ASN A 438 10.81 -22.49 -7.37
N VAL A 439 10.60 -21.22 -7.75
CA VAL A 439 10.55 -20.09 -6.82
C VAL A 439 9.08 -19.76 -6.54
N ILE A 440 8.67 -19.74 -5.27
CA ILE A 440 7.32 -19.33 -4.87
C ILE A 440 7.26 -17.80 -4.84
N LYS A 441 6.12 -17.23 -5.25
CA LYS A 441 5.74 -15.84 -5.00
C LYS A 441 4.37 -15.80 -4.29
N ILE A 442 4.26 -15.01 -3.23
CA ILE A 442 3.00 -14.72 -2.51
C ILE A 442 2.44 -13.39 -3.01
N LEU A 443 1.20 -13.38 -3.51
CA LEU A 443 0.48 -12.15 -3.86
C LEU A 443 -0.63 -11.89 -2.82
N PRO A 444 -0.70 -10.68 -2.22
CA PRO A 444 -1.76 -10.34 -1.27
C PRO A 444 -3.10 -10.09 -1.98
N ILE A 445 -4.19 -10.63 -1.44
CA ILE A 445 -5.55 -10.41 -1.96
C ILE A 445 -6.42 -9.62 -0.95
N THR A 446 -6.32 -9.90 0.36
CA THR A 446 -7.12 -9.18 1.39
C THR A 446 -6.32 -8.53 2.52
N ILE A 447 -4.98 -8.58 2.50
CA ILE A 447 -4.12 -7.95 3.51
C ILE A 447 -3.09 -7.03 2.88
N ARG A 448 -2.98 -5.80 3.41
CA ARG A 448 -2.03 -4.77 2.95
C ARG A 448 -1.40 -4.03 4.14
N GLN A 449 -0.32 -3.30 3.91
CA GLN A 449 0.31 -2.48 4.95
C GLN A 449 -0.66 -1.45 5.56
N ASN A 450 -0.38 -1.06 6.81
CA ASN A 450 -1.15 -0.10 7.59
C ASN A 450 -2.62 -0.50 7.84
N PHE A 451 -2.95 -1.78 7.71
CA PHE A 451 -4.30 -2.28 8.01
C PHE A 451 -4.74 -1.91 9.42
N THR A 452 -6.03 -1.63 9.59
CA THR A 452 -6.65 -1.38 10.89
C THR A 452 -7.89 -2.26 10.99
N TRP A 453 -7.85 -3.24 11.88
CA TRP A 453 -8.98 -4.12 12.21
C TRP A 453 -9.60 -3.73 13.55
N LYS A 454 -10.84 -4.16 13.81
CA LYS A 454 -11.50 -4.06 15.11
C LYS A 454 -11.43 -5.40 15.84
N ILE A 455 -11.46 -5.36 17.17
CA ILE A 455 -11.67 -6.59 17.94
C ILE A 455 -13.08 -7.16 17.68
N ASN A 456 -13.20 -8.49 17.75
CA ASN A 456 -14.39 -9.26 17.36
C ASN A 456 -14.76 -9.19 15.86
N GLU A 457 -13.98 -8.48 15.04
CA GLU A 457 -14.13 -8.49 13.58
C GLU A 457 -13.75 -9.86 13.00
N LYS A 458 -14.51 -10.29 11.99
CA LYS A 458 -14.31 -11.54 11.26
C LYS A 458 -13.48 -11.24 10.01
N ILE A 459 -12.23 -11.68 9.98
CA ILE A 459 -11.29 -11.42 8.90
C ILE A 459 -11.12 -12.69 8.07
N VAL A 460 -11.27 -12.54 6.75
CA VAL A 460 -10.90 -13.56 5.75
C VAL A 460 -9.58 -13.13 5.12
N LEU A 461 -8.54 -13.91 5.35
CA LEU A 461 -7.20 -13.72 4.80
C LEU A 461 -7.07 -14.57 3.53
N LYS A 462 -7.00 -13.94 2.36
CA LYS A 462 -6.69 -14.58 1.06
C LYS A 462 -5.33 -14.11 0.56
N VAL A 463 -4.53 -15.03 0.03
CA VAL A 463 -3.30 -14.77 -0.73
C VAL A 463 -3.18 -15.75 -1.90
N GLU A 464 -2.67 -15.31 -3.03
CA GLU A 464 -2.31 -16.22 -4.14
C GLU A 464 -0.88 -16.74 -3.91
N VAL A 465 -0.62 -17.99 -4.27
CA VAL A 465 0.71 -18.62 -4.14
C VAL A 465 1.07 -19.32 -5.45
N ILE A 466 1.98 -18.69 -6.21
CA ILE A 466 2.27 -19.02 -7.62
C ILE A 466 3.76 -19.31 -7.84
N SER A 467 4.10 -19.98 -8.94
CA SER A 467 5.48 -20.19 -9.39
C SER A 467 5.54 -20.23 -10.92
N GLY A 468 5.87 -19.10 -11.53
CA GLY A 468 5.81 -18.93 -12.97
C GLY A 468 4.34 -18.90 -13.44
N ALA A 469 4.01 -19.66 -14.48
CA ALA A 469 2.66 -19.71 -15.02
C ALA A 469 1.63 -20.40 -14.10
N ASP A 470 2.07 -21.24 -13.16
CA ASP A 470 1.22 -22.23 -12.51
C ASP A 470 1.06 -22.00 -10.98
N PRO A 471 -0.07 -22.43 -10.39
CA PRO A 471 -0.32 -22.32 -8.95
C PRO A 471 0.45 -23.38 -8.14
N VAL A 472 0.82 -23.04 -6.90
CA VAL A 472 1.66 -23.89 -6.03
C VAL A 472 0.78 -24.76 -5.13
N ASN A 473 -0.01 -25.63 -5.75
CA ASN A 473 -1.00 -26.48 -5.07
C ASN A 473 -0.34 -27.35 -4.00
N ASN A 474 -1.06 -27.62 -2.90
CA ASN A 474 -0.56 -28.37 -1.73
C ASN A 474 0.69 -27.75 -1.04
N ALA A 475 0.83 -26.42 -1.08
CA ALA A 475 1.82 -25.70 -0.27
C ALA A 475 1.45 -25.70 1.22
N ASN A 476 2.47 -25.60 2.07
CA ASN A 476 2.32 -25.28 3.49
C ASN A 476 2.36 -23.75 3.65
N VAL A 477 1.17 -23.14 3.66
CA VAL A 477 0.96 -21.69 3.80
C VAL A 477 0.47 -21.36 5.21
N THR A 478 1.15 -20.44 5.89
CA THR A 478 0.80 -20.04 7.27
C THR A 478 0.98 -18.55 7.52
N ALA A 479 0.04 -17.95 8.25
CA ALA A 479 0.14 -16.59 8.76
C ALA A 479 0.46 -16.62 10.27
N THR A 480 1.63 -16.09 10.65
CA THR A 480 2.02 -15.91 12.05
C THR A 480 1.73 -14.48 12.50
N PHE A 481 0.95 -14.35 13.57
CA PHE A 481 0.56 -13.06 14.16
C PHE A 481 1.42 -12.76 15.38
N ILE A 482 2.12 -11.63 15.33
CA ILE A 482 2.91 -11.05 16.42
C ILE A 482 2.19 -9.77 16.85
N VAL A 483 1.87 -9.65 18.14
CA VAL A 483 1.16 -8.48 18.69
C VAL A 483 2.03 -7.87 19.78
N ASP A 484 2.42 -6.61 19.60
CA ASP A 484 3.37 -5.86 20.44
C ASP A 484 4.64 -6.67 20.76
N GLY A 485 5.22 -7.29 19.72
CA GLY A 485 6.45 -8.10 19.80
C GLY A 485 6.25 -9.54 20.31
N VAL A 486 5.04 -9.93 20.74
CA VAL A 486 4.76 -11.28 21.26
C VAL A 486 3.95 -12.09 20.24
N ARG A 487 4.46 -13.26 19.83
CA ARG A 487 3.71 -14.21 18.97
C ARG A 487 2.42 -14.64 19.67
N ARG A 488 1.25 -14.36 19.07
CA ARG A 488 -0.07 -14.70 19.64
C ARG A 488 -0.75 -15.88 18.95
N LYS A 489 -0.70 -15.92 17.61
CA LYS A 489 -1.52 -16.82 16.80
C LYS A 489 -0.71 -17.35 15.62
N ILE A 490 -1.03 -18.57 15.19
CA ILE A 490 -0.60 -19.12 13.90
C ILE A 490 -1.87 -19.60 13.23
N LEU A 491 -2.11 -19.16 12.01
CA LEU A 491 -3.22 -19.60 11.17
C LEU A 491 -2.63 -20.37 9.99
N ARG A 492 -3.17 -21.54 9.68
CA ARG A 492 -2.88 -22.24 8.42
C ARG A 492 -3.89 -21.78 7.39
N LEU A 493 -3.43 -21.54 6.17
CA LEU A 493 -4.30 -21.20 5.04
C LEU A 493 -4.47 -22.44 4.15
N HIS A 494 -5.61 -22.49 3.47
CA HIS A 494 -6.15 -23.67 2.80
C HIS A 494 -6.57 -23.31 1.37
N ASP A 495 -6.30 -24.24 0.46
CA ASP A 495 -6.60 -24.24 -0.98
C ASP A 495 -7.26 -25.62 -1.17
N ASP A 496 -8.55 -25.70 -0.82
CA ASP A 496 -9.30 -26.95 -0.64
C ASP A 496 -10.79 -26.88 -1.06
N GLY A 497 -11.24 -25.77 -1.65
CA GLY A 497 -12.58 -25.58 -2.19
C GLY A 497 -13.70 -25.55 -1.15
N LEU A 498 -13.37 -25.35 0.13
CA LEU A 498 -14.34 -25.28 1.23
C LEU A 498 -14.40 -23.86 1.80
N ALA A 499 -15.60 -23.25 1.76
CA ALA A 499 -15.85 -21.89 2.24
C ALA A 499 -15.19 -21.64 3.62
N PRO A 500 -14.31 -20.64 3.77
CA PRO A 500 -14.16 -19.41 2.95
C PRO A 500 -13.34 -19.52 1.65
N ASP A 501 -12.82 -20.69 1.31
CA ASP A 501 -12.25 -20.95 -0.02
C ASP A 501 -13.35 -21.35 -1.03
N ASP A 502 -13.15 -21.00 -2.30
CA ASP A 502 -14.16 -21.07 -3.36
C ASP A 502 -13.82 -22.09 -4.46
N VAL A 503 -12.54 -22.40 -4.71
CA VAL A 503 -12.09 -23.30 -5.79
C VAL A 503 -10.87 -24.14 -5.38
N GLU A 504 -11.01 -25.48 -5.36
CA GLU A 504 -9.92 -26.39 -4.97
C GLU A 504 -8.76 -26.39 -6.00
N ASN A 505 -7.52 -26.26 -5.52
CA ASN A 505 -6.27 -26.30 -6.29
C ASN A 505 -6.09 -25.15 -7.31
N ASP A 506 -6.69 -23.98 -7.07
CA ASP A 506 -6.52 -22.80 -7.94
C ASP A 506 -5.28 -21.97 -7.58
N GLY A 507 -4.73 -22.13 -6.38
CA GLY A 507 -3.57 -21.42 -5.84
C GLY A 507 -3.89 -20.27 -4.86
N ILE A 508 -5.17 -20.00 -4.59
CA ILE A 508 -5.63 -19.00 -3.61
C ILE A 508 -5.75 -19.68 -2.24
N TYR A 509 -4.82 -19.38 -1.34
CA TYR A 509 -4.84 -19.89 0.02
C TYR A 509 -5.65 -18.95 0.92
N VAL A 510 -6.68 -19.50 1.55
CA VAL A 510 -7.63 -18.77 2.40
C VAL A 510 -7.58 -19.25 3.85
N ALA A 511 -7.78 -18.34 4.81
CA ALA A 511 -8.24 -18.69 6.14
C ALA A 511 -9.15 -17.62 6.75
N GLU A 512 -10.11 -18.05 7.56
CA GLU A 512 -10.99 -17.16 8.31
C GLU A 512 -10.66 -17.21 9.81
N PHE A 513 -10.68 -16.04 10.46
CA PHE A 513 -10.47 -15.93 11.90
C PHE A 513 -11.17 -14.70 12.48
N VAL A 514 -11.38 -14.70 13.80
CA VAL A 514 -11.84 -13.52 14.55
C VAL A 514 -10.66 -12.87 15.26
N ILE A 515 -10.65 -11.53 15.31
CA ILE A 515 -9.68 -10.75 16.07
C ILE A 515 -9.98 -10.84 17.58
N ASP A 516 -9.07 -11.49 18.30
CA ASP A 516 -9.11 -11.76 19.75
C ASP A 516 -8.00 -11.02 20.53
N PHE A 517 -7.35 -10.04 19.90
CA PHE A 517 -6.27 -9.24 20.47
C PHE A 517 -6.34 -7.77 20.03
N VAL A 518 -5.70 -6.89 20.81
CA VAL A 518 -5.55 -5.45 20.56
C VAL A 518 -4.09 -5.06 20.76
N GLY A 519 -3.58 -4.20 19.89
CA GLY A 519 -2.18 -3.77 19.84
C GLY A 519 -1.69 -3.54 18.42
N ASN A 520 -0.40 -3.30 18.27
CA ASN A 520 0.26 -3.27 16.95
C ASN A 520 0.44 -4.71 16.48
N ILE A 521 -0.03 -5.02 15.26
CA ILE A 521 0.02 -6.36 14.70
C ILE A 521 1.05 -6.39 13.57
N GLN A 522 1.91 -7.41 13.59
CA GLN A 522 2.65 -7.86 12.43
C GLN A 522 2.16 -9.26 12.03
N VAL A 523 1.82 -9.43 10.75
CA VAL A 523 1.39 -10.69 10.14
C VAL A 523 2.46 -11.13 9.15
N SER A 524 3.19 -12.19 9.49
CA SER A 524 4.14 -12.81 8.57
C SER A 524 3.46 -14.00 7.90
N VAL A 525 3.13 -13.86 6.60
CA VAL A 525 2.60 -14.93 5.75
C VAL A 525 3.78 -15.63 5.10
N ASN A 526 3.88 -16.95 5.26
CA ASN A 526 5.00 -17.78 4.79
C ASN A 526 4.43 -18.92 3.93
N ALA A 527 5.00 -19.16 2.75
CA ALA A 527 4.61 -20.24 1.85
C ALA A 527 5.81 -21.15 1.53
N SER A 528 5.60 -22.47 1.61
CA SER A 528 6.69 -23.45 1.50
C SER A 528 6.21 -24.78 0.90
N LYS A 529 7.01 -25.40 0.04
CA LYS A 529 6.73 -26.70 -0.60
C LYS A 529 8.06 -27.43 -0.87
N GLU A 530 8.07 -28.76 -0.76
CA GLU A 530 9.29 -29.53 -1.03
C GLU A 530 9.70 -29.39 -2.51
N GLY A 531 10.99 -29.13 -2.75
CA GLY A 531 11.54 -28.83 -4.08
C GLY A 531 11.47 -27.36 -4.50
N PHE A 532 10.76 -26.50 -3.75
CA PHE A 532 10.63 -25.07 -4.04
C PHE A 532 11.44 -24.19 -3.08
N GLN A 533 11.91 -23.04 -3.57
CA GLN A 533 12.33 -21.92 -2.74
C GLN A 533 11.09 -21.25 -2.13
N SER A 534 11.05 -21.15 -0.81
CA SER A 534 9.97 -20.53 -0.04
C SER A 534 9.99 -19.00 -0.08
N ASP A 535 8.82 -18.40 0.04
CA ASP A 535 8.61 -16.95 0.14
C ASP A 535 7.92 -16.58 1.47
N ALA A 536 8.08 -15.34 1.92
CA ALA A 536 7.43 -14.80 3.10
C ALA A 536 7.21 -13.28 3.05
N LYS A 537 5.94 -12.83 3.05
CA LYS A 537 5.56 -11.41 3.14
C LYS A 537 5.20 -11.01 4.57
N ILE A 538 5.48 -9.74 4.93
CA ILE A 538 5.29 -9.20 6.28
C ILE A 538 4.40 -7.96 6.23
N PHE A 539 3.16 -8.07 6.70
CA PHE A 539 2.20 -6.98 6.76
C PHE A 539 2.13 -6.40 8.17
N ASN A 540 2.21 -5.08 8.31
CA ASN A 540 2.17 -4.37 9.58
C ASN A 540 0.88 -3.55 9.66
N GLY A 541 0.28 -3.49 10.83
CA GLY A 541 -0.98 -2.81 11.07
C GLY A 541 -1.34 -2.79 12.54
N ARG A 542 -2.63 -2.63 12.85
CA ARG A 542 -3.12 -2.55 14.24
C ARG A 542 -4.51 -3.12 14.40
N SER A 543 -4.80 -3.57 15.61
CA SER A 543 -6.16 -3.87 16.06
C SER A 543 -6.61 -2.82 17.06
N LEU A 544 -7.81 -2.27 16.86
CA LEU A 544 -8.43 -1.28 17.73
C LEU A 544 -9.60 -1.87 18.50
N ALA A 545 -9.92 -1.23 19.62
CA ALA A 545 -11.07 -1.52 20.45
C ALA A 545 -11.77 -0.20 20.78
N TYR A 546 -13.02 -0.07 20.37
CA TYR A 546 -13.90 1.04 20.73
C TYR A 546 -14.78 0.62 21.91
N LEU A 547 -15.23 1.58 22.73
CA LEU A 547 -16.16 1.31 23.84
C LEU A 547 -17.50 0.71 23.36
N SER A 548 -17.88 0.94 22.09
CA SER A 548 -19.02 0.29 21.43
C SER A 548 -18.90 -1.22 21.31
N ASP A 549 -17.67 -1.74 21.26
CA ASP A 549 -17.38 -3.14 20.94
C ASP A 549 -17.51 -4.03 22.19
N PHE A 550 -17.74 -3.41 23.35
CA PHE A 550 -17.87 -4.03 24.67
C PHE A 550 -19.10 -3.48 25.41
N PRO A 551 -20.31 -4.03 25.19
CA PRO A 551 -21.54 -3.59 25.84
C PRO A 551 -21.62 -3.90 27.35
N MET A 552 -20.53 -4.40 27.95
CA MET A 552 -20.38 -4.72 29.37
C MET A 552 -18.91 -4.47 29.79
N PRO A 553 -18.61 -4.28 31.08
CA PRO A 553 -17.23 -4.18 31.58
C PRO A 553 -16.36 -5.34 31.13
N PHE A 554 -15.18 -5.05 30.58
CA PHE A 554 -14.32 -6.02 29.92
C PHE A 554 -12.88 -5.95 30.42
N VAL A 555 -12.17 -7.06 30.30
CA VAL A 555 -10.75 -7.19 30.68
C VAL A 555 -9.91 -7.46 29.43
N MET A 556 -8.96 -6.58 29.15
CA MET A 556 -8.07 -6.62 28.00
C MET A 556 -6.62 -6.48 28.46
N ASN A 557 -5.74 -7.39 28.02
CA ASN A 557 -4.34 -7.44 28.47
C ASN A 557 -4.17 -7.32 30.01
N GLY A 558 -5.08 -7.95 30.77
CA GLY A 558 -5.09 -7.89 32.25
C GLY A 558 -5.59 -6.59 32.87
N THR A 559 -6.08 -5.64 32.06
CA THR A 559 -6.65 -4.35 32.49
C THR A 559 -8.16 -4.36 32.31
N ALA A 560 -8.90 -3.97 33.35
CA ALA A 560 -10.36 -3.81 33.28
C ALA A 560 -10.72 -2.34 32.98
N ASN A 561 -11.59 -2.13 32.00
CA ASN A 561 -12.05 -0.79 31.59
C ASN A 561 -13.52 -0.58 32.00
N TYR A 562 -13.84 0.65 32.44
CA TYR A 562 -15.17 1.03 32.92
C TYR A 562 -15.52 2.44 32.44
N THR A 563 -16.79 2.67 32.12
CA THR A 563 -17.36 4.01 31.92
C THR A 563 -18.35 4.27 33.05
N ILE A 564 -18.24 5.43 33.71
CA ILE A 564 -19.11 5.83 34.81
C ILE A 564 -19.74 7.17 34.43
N ILE A 565 -21.06 7.23 34.42
CA ILE A 565 -21.85 8.45 34.16
C ILE A 565 -22.67 8.72 35.43
N LEU A 566 -22.58 9.93 35.97
CA LEU A 566 -23.31 10.35 37.17
C LEU A 566 -24.19 11.56 36.84
N GLY A 567 -25.49 11.30 36.66
CA GLY A 567 -26.52 12.34 36.59
C GLY A 567 -27.14 12.58 37.97
N ASP A 568 -27.53 13.83 38.25
CA ASP A 568 -28.36 14.19 39.40
C ASP A 568 -29.84 14.30 38.98
N SER A 569 -30.77 13.95 39.87
CA SER A 569 -32.19 13.80 39.55
C SER A 569 -33.12 14.33 40.65
N GLY A 570 -33.57 15.59 40.51
CA GLY A 570 -34.70 16.10 41.30
C GLY A 570 -34.88 17.63 41.28
N ASP A 571 -36.13 18.07 41.17
CA ASP A 571 -36.51 19.46 41.48
C ASP A 571 -36.29 19.75 42.98
N HIS A 572 -35.49 20.78 43.31
CA HIS A 572 -35.33 21.23 44.70
C HIS A 572 -36.50 22.12 45.20
N GLY A 573 -37.72 21.67 44.94
CA GLY A 573 -38.98 22.35 45.26
C GLY A 573 -39.34 22.29 46.75
N CYS A 574 -38.80 23.21 47.54
CA CYS A 574 -39.23 23.45 48.93
C CYS A 574 -40.61 24.13 49.05
N PHE A 575 -41.65 23.63 48.38
CA PHE A 575 -43.06 23.78 48.78
C PHE A 575 -44.01 22.79 48.04
N ASN A 576 -44.80 22.06 48.84
CA ASN A 576 -46.06 21.38 48.49
C ASN A 576 -46.09 20.26 47.42
N LEU A 577 -46.22 19.02 47.94
CA LEU A 577 -47.10 17.95 47.42
C LEU A 577 -47.08 17.65 45.91
N GLY A 578 -46.23 16.70 45.51
CA GLY A 578 -46.40 15.94 44.26
C GLY A 578 -45.30 16.16 43.23
N ALA A 579 -44.04 15.89 43.59
CA ALA A 579 -42.94 15.83 42.62
C ALA A 579 -43.23 14.77 41.55
N ARG A 580 -43.47 15.21 40.31
CA ARG A 580 -43.53 14.33 39.15
C ARG A 580 -42.10 13.99 38.74
N THR A 581 -41.74 12.71 38.78
CA THR A 581 -40.53 12.22 38.11
C THR A 581 -40.67 12.39 36.61
N VAL A 582 -39.80 13.20 35.99
CA VAL A 582 -39.74 13.39 34.52
C VAL A 582 -38.37 12.98 33.95
N ASP A 583 -37.52 12.31 34.74
CA ASP A 583 -36.26 11.72 34.25
C ASP A 583 -36.46 10.28 33.72
N ALA A 584 -37.44 10.15 32.83
CA ALA A 584 -37.86 8.87 32.28
C ALA A 584 -36.96 8.42 31.11
N LEU A 585 -36.53 9.35 30.25
CA LEU A 585 -35.92 9.01 28.95
C LEU A 585 -34.53 8.36 29.06
N GLY A 586 -33.63 8.88 29.91
CA GLY A 586 -32.30 8.28 30.08
C GLY A 586 -32.38 6.87 30.67
N SER A 587 -33.14 6.74 31.76
CA SER A 587 -33.36 5.47 32.47
C SER A 587 -34.07 4.42 31.60
N ILE A 588 -35.12 4.80 30.86
CA ILE A 588 -35.84 3.87 29.97
C ILE A 588 -34.97 3.44 28.79
N LEU A 589 -34.15 4.32 28.22
CA LEU A 589 -33.27 3.94 27.09
C LEU A 589 -32.23 2.88 27.49
N ILE A 590 -31.79 2.89 28.76
CA ILE A 590 -30.91 1.87 29.33
C ILE A 590 -31.70 0.59 29.65
N SER A 591 -32.81 0.67 30.38
CA SER A 591 -33.62 -0.51 30.75
C SER A 591 -34.18 -1.26 29.54
N ALA A 592 -34.63 -0.54 28.50
CA ALA A 592 -35.11 -1.14 27.26
C ALA A 592 -34.00 -1.81 26.44
N LYS A 593 -32.74 -1.35 26.54
CA LYS A 593 -31.56 -2.03 25.97
C LYS A 593 -31.11 -3.24 26.80
N LEU A 594 -31.46 -3.29 28.08
CA LEU A 594 -31.16 -4.41 28.99
C LEU A 594 -32.30 -5.44 29.12
N GLY A 595 -33.45 -5.21 28.46
CA GLY A 595 -34.52 -6.19 28.32
C GLY A 595 -35.39 -6.40 29.56
N LEU A 596 -35.51 -5.41 30.45
CA LEU A 596 -36.35 -5.47 31.65
C LEU A 596 -37.46 -4.41 31.62
N GLU A 597 -38.70 -4.85 31.84
CA GLU A 597 -39.87 -3.97 32.00
C GLU A 597 -39.94 -3.40 33.43
N ALA A 598 -40.31 -2.14 33.55
CA ALA A 598 -40.44 -1.44 34.83
C ALA A 598 -41.78 -0.67 34.90
N GLU A 599 -42.81 -1.33 35.44
CA GLU A 599 -44.11 -0.68 35.70
C GLU A 599 -44.11 0.08 37.03
N GLN A 600 -44.16 1.42 36.94
CA GLN A 600 -44.57 2.38 37.98
C GLN A 600 -43.69 2.44 39.26
N GLY A 601 -43.48 3.64 39.79
CA GLY A 601 -42.43 3.91 40.78
C GLY A 601 -42.89 4.28 42.19
N LEU A 602 -41.89 4.36 43.09
CA LEU A 602 -41.92 4.81 44.49
C LEU A 602 -42.54 3.82 45.52
N PRO A 603 -42.17 3.90 46.81
CA PRO A 603 -40.80 3.94 47.33
C PRO A 603 -40.60 3.02 48.58
N GLU A 604 -39.54 3.27 49.36
CA GLU A 604 -39.20 2.69 50.68
C GLU A 604 -38.35 1.40 50.71
N ILE A 605 -37.02 1.58 50.60
CA ILE A 605 -36.04 0.79 51.35
C ILE A 605 -35.19 1.76 52.19
N HIS A 606 -35.06 1.51 53.49
CA HIS A 606 -34.17 2.26 54.37
C HIS A 606 -32.74 1.71 54.32
N LEU A 607 -31.74 2.58 54.46
CA LEU A 607 -30.35 2.18 54.70
C LEU A 607 -30.15 1.75 56.16
N ASP A 608 -29.32 0.73 56.36
CA ASP A 608 -29.27 -0.03 57.62
C ASP A 608 -28.66 0.76 58.79
N THR A 609 -29.32 0.71 59.95
CA THR A 609 -29.15 1.67 61.05
C THR A 609 -28.12 1.26 62.11
N ASP A 610 -27.54 0.07 62.01
CA ASP A 610 -26.63 -0.44 63.06
C ASP A 610 -25.20 0.11 62.99
N LEU A 611 -24.78 0.62 61.83
CA LEU A 611 -23.50 1.32 61.63
C LEU A 611 -23.59 2.85 61.78
N ALA A 612 -24.80 3.42 61.70
CA ALA A 612 -25.01 4.87 61.66
C ALA A 612 -26.27 5.27 62.45
N LYS A 613 -26.10 6.05 63.54
CA LYS A 613 -27.18 6.43 64.44
C LYS A 613 -27.43 7.95 64.41
N CYS A 614 -28.69 8.33 64.19
CA CYS A 614 -29.10 9.72 64.27
C CYS A 614 -29.18 10.17 65.73
N VAL A 615 -28.50 11.27 66.08
CA VAL A 615 -28.55 11.92 67.39
C VAL A 615 -28.72 13.42 67.16
N ASN A 616 -29.80 13.99 67.72
CA ASN A 616 -30.15 15.42 67.59
C ASN A 616 -30.17 15.95 66.13
N GLY A 617 -30.65 15.13 65.18
CA GLY A 617 -30.75 15.52 63.76
C GLY A 617 -29.44 15.40 62.97
N SER A 618 -28.37 14.86 63.56
CA SER A 618 -27.11 14.55 62.87
C SER A 618 -26.84 13.03 62.89
N ILE A 619 -26.45 12.47 61.75
CA ILE A 619 -26.02 11.07 61.66
C ILE A 619 -24.60 10.93 62.21
N ARG A 620 -24.38 9.95 63.09
CA ARG A 620 -23.06 9.55 63.59
C ARG A 620 -22.75 8.12 63.19
N ILE A 621 -21.66 7.92 62.46
CA ILE A 621 -21.15 6.61 62.04
C ILE A 621 -20.20 6.06 63.12
N ASP A 622 -20.29 4.75 63.37
CA ASP A 622 -19.50 4.02 64.37
C ASP A 622 -18.24 3.41 63.71
N TRP A 623 -17.25 4.28 63.45
CA TRP A 623 -16.08 3.98 62.61
C TRP A 623 -15.23 2.80 63.09
N ASP A 624 -15.16 2.56 64.41
CA ASP A 624 -14.35 1.49 65.03
C ASP A 624 -14.86 0.06 64.69
N LYS A 625 -15.98 -0.07 63.97
CA LYS A 625 -16.52 -1.33 63.45
C LYS A 625 -16.18 -1.60 61.97
N ILE A 626 -15.59 -0.65 61.26
CA ILE A 626 -15.36 -0.72 59.81
C ILE A 626 -14.01 -1.40 59.53
N ASN A 627 -14.03 -2.73 59.38
CA ASN A 627 -12.84 -3.60 59.39
C ASN A 627 -12.33 -3.99 57.98
N SER A 628 -12.32 -3.10 56.98
CA SER A 628 -11.79 -3.42 55.64
C SER A 628 -11.19 -2.22 54.89
N PRO A 629 -10.10 -2.40 54.12
CA PRO A 629 -9.31 -1.32 53.53
C PRO A 629 -9.81 -0.83 52.15
N SER A 630 -11.02 -1.19 51.74
CA SER A 630 -11.46 -1.02 50.34
C SER A 630 -12.97 -0.75 50.25
N LEU A 631 -13.39 0.49 50.50
CA LEU A 631 -14.76 0.95 50.18
C LEU A 631 -14.83 2.47 49.94
N ILE A 632 -15.73 2.85 49.03
CA ILE A 632 -16.11 4.20 48.59
C ILE A 632 -17.65 4.22 48.63
N ALA A 633 -18.32 5.30 49.04
CA ALA A 633 -19.79 5.29 49.21
C ALA A 633 -20.44 6.67 48.96
N VAL A 634 -21.57 6.68 48.25
CA VAL A 634 -22.27 7.88 47.76
C VAL A 634 -23.54 8.19 48.56
N GLY A 635 -23.85 9.47 48.71
CA GLY A 635 -25.21 9.99 48.81
C GLY A 635 -25.37 11.37 48.15
N GLY A 636 -26.54 11.61 47.55
CA GLY A 636 -27.07 12.99 47.39
C GLY A 636 -27.85 13.40 48.66
N PRO A 637 -28.83 14.31 48.59
CA PRO A 637 -29.07 15.35 47.58
C PRO A 637 -28.53 16.72 48.04
N ALA A 638 -27.57 16.71 48.97
CA ALA A 638 -26.83 17.87 49.46
C ALA A 638 -25.36 17.48 49.73
N VAL A 639 -24.78 16.70 48.79
CA VAL A 639 -23.40 16.14 48.77
C VAL A 639 -23.13 15.00 49.78
N ASN A 640 -22.44 13.92 49.34
CA ASN A 640 -21.22 13.33 49.94
C ASN A 640 -20.70 12.02 49.27
N MET A 641 -19.40 12.02 48.88
CA MET A 641 -18.52 10.90 48.47
C MET A 641 -17.08 11.45 48.39
N ILE A 642 -15.98 11.00 49.02
CA ILE A 642 -15.62 9.94 50.00
C ILE A 642 -15.60 8.48 49.44
N VAL A 643 -14.52 7.67 49.48
CA VAL A 643 -13.23 7.62 50.23
C VAL A 643 -12.07 7.11 49.32
N TYR A 644 -10.79 7.38 49.65
CA TYR A 644 -9.68 6.39 49.51
C TYR A 644 -8.53 6.72 50.47
N ARG A 645 -7.76 5.71 50.93
CA ARG A 645 -6.34 5.84 51.36
C ARG A 645 -5.62 4.50 51.58
N TYR A 646 -4.38 4.40 51.11
CA TYR A 646 -3.31 3.65 51.80
C TYR A 646 -2.06 4.55 52.07
N ASN A 647 -1.10 4.03 52.84
CA ASN A 647 0.07 4.73 53.39
C ASN A 647 1.17 5.02 52.33
N SER A 648 2.15 5.92 52.51
CA SER A 648 2.40 6.93 53.56
C SER A 648 3.35 8.02 53.02
N SER A 649 2.90 9.29 52.89
CA SER A 649 3.83 10.44 52.81
C SER A 649 3.14 11.81 52.95
N SER A 650 1.90 11.98 52.46
CA SER A 650 1.11 13.23 52.63
C SER A 650 -0.42 12.96 52.66
N PRO A 651 -1.28 13.93 53.03
CA PRO A 651 -2.68 13.70 53.40
C PRO A 651 -3.73 14.23 52.39
N TYR A 652 -4.94 13.66 52.46
CA TYR A 652 -6.16 14.11 51.76
C TYR A 652 -6.89 15.23 52.54
N LYS A 653 -7.83 15.94 51.89
CA LYS A 653 -8.78 16.88 52.53
C LYS A 653 -10.17 16.77 51.93
N TRP A 654 -11.21 16.95 52.76
CA TRP A 654 -12.62 16.61 52.53
C TRP A 654 -13.59 17.78 52.93
N ILE A 655 -14.89 17.53 52.78
CA ILE A 655 -16.04 18.45 52.53
C ILE A 655 -16.70 19.08 53.79
N TYR A 656 -17.47 20.20 53.63
CA TYR A 656 -18.85 20.45 54.18
C TYR A 656 -19.18 21.81 54.91
N ASP A 657 -20.22 22.54 54.40
CA ASP A 657 -21.34 23.35 55.00
C ASP A 657 -21.21 24.12 56.36
N ARG A 658 -21.90 25.22 56.72
CA ARG A 658 -22.72 26.25 55.99
C ARG A 658 -22.60 27.67 56.57
N SER A 659 -22.18 27.84 57.84
CA SER A 659 -22.80 28.85 58.72
C SER A 659 -22.00 30.11 59.08
N SER A 660 -20.70 30.03 59.38
CA SER A 660 -20.01 31.20 59.98
C SER A 660 -18.46 31.24 59.85
N GLY A 661 -17.96 31.73 58.71
CA GLY A 661 -16.74 32.55 58.61
C GLY A 661 -15.36 31.94 58.94
N SER A 662 -14.49 31.94 57.92
CA SER A 662 -13.01 31.89 58.03
C SER A 662 -12.33 30.53 58.27
N LYS A 663 -12.17 29.72 57.21
CA LYS A 663 -10.84 29.27 56.73
C LYS A 663 -10.90 28.57 55.35
N ILE A 664 -9.73 28.38 54.75
CA ILE A 664 -9.51 27.93 53.36
C ILE A 664 -9.56 26.40 53.25
N TYR A 665 -10.21 25.91 52.19
CA TYR A 665 -10.21 24.51 51.75
C TYR A 665 -9.76 24.41 50.29
N SER A 666 -9.40 23.20 49.85
CA SER A 666 -8.80 22.90 48.54
C SER A 666 -9.87 22.72 47.46
N GLU A 667 -10.83 23.66 47.40
CA GLU A 667 -12.11 23.47 46.72
C GLU A 667 -12.58 24.74 45.99
N LEU A 668 -13.37 24.51 44.93
CA LEU A 668 -14.15 25.46 44.13
C LEU A 668 -14.76 26.60 44.98
N SER A 669 -14.11 27.75 45.03
CA SER A 669 -14.57 28.87 45.88
C SER A 669 -14.24 30.24 45.30
N GLY A 670 -15.29 31.02 45.05
CA GLY A 670 -15.18 32.38 44.50
C GLY A 670 -16.50 32.95 43.96
N LYS A 671 -17.41 32.08 43.49
CA LYS A 671 -18.74 32.47 42.99
C LYS A 671 -19.86 31.52 43.42
N VAL A 672 -21.08 32.00 43.25
CA VAL A 672 -22.32 31.23 43.31
C VAL A 672 -22.63 30.74 41.88
N TYR A 673 -22.78 29.43 41.71
CA TYR A 673 -23.19 28.80 40.46
C TYR A 673 -24.58 28.19 40.70
N THR A 674 -25.63 28.79 40.15
CA THR A 674 -27.03 28.45 40.47
C THR A 674 -27.82 28.02 39.25
N SER A 675 -28.29 26.78 39.27
CA SER A 675 -29.51 26.34 38.60
C SER A 675 -30.74 26.92 39.32
N ASP A 676 -30.93 28.24 39.23
CA ASP A 676 -32.21 28.90 39.55
C ASP A 676 -32.28 30.26 38.81
N TRP A 677 -32.92 30.26 37.63
CA TRP A 677 -33.39 31.44 36.87
C TRP A 677 -32.34 32.42 36.31
N GLY A 678 -31.46 31.97 35.40
CA GLY A 678 -30.47 32.87 34.76
C GLY A 678 -29.64 32.38 33.56
N SER A 679 -30.20 31.56 32.65
CA SER A 679 -29.63 31.24 31.32
C SER A 679 -28.11 30.90 31.27
N SER A 680 -27.64 29.96 32.08
CA SER A 680 -26.25 29.49 32.05
C SER A 680 -26.09 28.11 32.71
N ASP A 681 -26.15 27.03 31.92
CA ASP A 681 -25.84 25.69 32.41
C ASP A 681 -24.34 25.43 32.41
N HIS A 682 -23.90 24.63 33.38
CA HIS A 682 -22.49 24.40 33.69
C HIS A 682 -22.21 22.89 33.83
N VAL A 683 -21.06 22.45 33.32
CA VAL A 683 -20.61 21.06 33.41
C VAL A 683 -19.11 20.98 33.73
N VAL A 684 -18.78 20.07 34.65
CA VAL A 684 -17.40 19.72 34.99
C VAL A 684 -17.01 18.47 34.19
N ILE A 685 -15.86 18.53 33.53
CA ILE A 685 -15.26 17.41 32.80
C ILE A 685 -13.80 17.32 33.23
N GLU A 686 -13.36 16.14 33.66
CA GLU A 686 -11.99 15.89 34.11
C GLU A 686 -11.47 14.55 33.60
N ILE A 687 -10.24 14.55 33.09
CA ILE A 687 -9.49 13.33 32.77
C ILE A 687 -8.34 13.22 33.78
N MET A 688 -8.47 12.30 34.73
CA MET A 688 -7.41 11.97 35.67
C MET A 688 -6.52 10.86 35.10
N GLU A 689 -5.21 10.89 35.38
CA GLU A 689 -4.33 9.76 35.12
C GLU A 689 -3.97 9.06 36.43
N GLU A 690 -4.34 7.78 36.58
CA GLU A 690 -3.93 6.97 37.73
C GLU A 690 -3.10 5.78 37.27
N SER A 691 -1.86 5.68 37.76
CA SER A 691 -0.94 4.55 37.49
C SER A 691 -0.73 4.26 35.99
N GLY A 692 -0.69 5.29 35.14
CA GLY A 692 -0.52 5.13 33.68
C GLY A 692 -1.81 4.81 32.92
N ARG A 693 -2.99 5.09 33.50
CA ARG A 693 -4.31 4.88 32.86
C ARG A 693 -5.16 6.15 32.96
N PRO A 694 -5.76 6.63 31.86
CA PRO A 694 -6.72 7.73 31.90
C PRO A 694 -8.09 7.27 32.40
N ILE A 695 -8.71 8.07 33.26
CA ILE A 695 -10.06 7.90 33.80
C ILE A 695 -10.82 9.20 33.57
N LEU A 696 -11.92 9.14 32.82
CA LEU A 696 -12.79 10.28 32.51
C LEU A 696 -13.94 10.36 33.51
N ILE A 697 -14.13 11.55 34.10
CA ILE A 697 -15.27 11.91 34.95
C ILE A 697 -16.02 13.07 34.29
N VAL A 698 -17.35 12.97 34.25
CA VAL A 698 -18.25 14.04 33.79
C VAL A 698 -19.37 14.22 34.82
N TRP A 699 -19.62 15.46 35.21
CA TRP A 699 -20.65 15.81 36.19
C TRP A 699 -21.38 17.10 35.80
N GLY A 700 -22.68 16.99 35.54
CA GLY A 700 -23.56 18.12 35.24
C GLY A 700 -24.21 18.69 36.50
N LEU A 701 -24.29 20.02 36.59
CA LEU A 701 -24.94 20.74 37.70
C LEU A 701 -26.45 20.99 37.47
N SER A 702 -26.99 20.42 36.39
CA SER A 702 -28.42 20.37 36.04
C SER A 702 -28.65 19.24 35.03
N GLY A 703 -29.92 18.95 34.71
CA GLY A 703 -30.26 18.02 33.62
C GLY A 703 -29.69 18.48 32.26
N TYR A 704 -29.76 19.77 31.96
CA TYR A 704 -29.17 20.36 30.75
C TYR A 704 -27.64 20.36 30.79
N GLY A 705 -27.00 20.58 31.94
CA GLY A 705 -25.55 20.45 32.11
C GLY A 705 -25.05 19.02 31.88
N THR A 706 -25.85 18.01 32.28
CA THR A 706 -25.53 16.59 32.02
C THR A 706 -25.64 16.25 30.54
N LEU A 707 -26.67 16.78 29.85
CA LEU A 707 -26.81 16.67 28.40
C LEU A 707 -25.68 17.40 27.66
N ALA A 708 -25.33 18.61 28.07
CA ALA A 708 -24.23 19.39 27.50
C ALA A 708 -22.88 18.67 27.66
N GLY A 709 -22.59 18.06 28.81
CA GLY A 709 -21.42 17.21 29.00
C GLY A 709 -21.37 16.04 28.03
N THR A 710 -22.50 15.36 27.86
CA THR A 710 -22.65 14.23 26.93
C THR A 710 -22.43 14.65 25.47
N LEU A 711 -22.86 15.86 25.10
CA LEU A 711 -22.70 16.40 23.74
C LEU A 711 -21.30 17.01 23.50
N VAL A 712 -20.63 17.56 24.52
CA VAL A 712 -19.21 17.92 24.44
C VAL A 712 -18.33 16.68 24.21
N LEU A 713 -18.67 15.53 24.82
CA LEU A 713 -18.02 14.26 24.50
C LEU A 713 -18.30 13.80 23.06
N ALA A 714 -19.53 13.98 22.56
CA ALA A 714 -19.89 13.64 21.17
C ALA A 714 -19.21 14.54 20.12
N HIS A 715 -18.74 15.73 20.52
CA HIS A 715 -18.01 16.69 19.67
C HIS A 715 -16.58 16.96 20.17
N TYR A 716 -15.98 15.99 20.86
CA TYR A 716 -14.67 16.12 21.52
C TYR A 716 -13.56 16.67 20.61
N GLU A 717 -13.53 16.29 19.32
CA GLU A 717 -12.54 16.77 18.34
C GLU A 717 -12.55 18.30 18.16
N ARG A 718 -13.69 18.98 18.36
CA ARG A 718 -13.82 20.45 18.27
C ARG A 718 -13.24 21.17 19.51
N TYR A 719 -13.03 20.46 20.62
CA TYR A 719 -12.69 21.04 21.93
C TYR A 719 -11.49 20.38 22.63
N GLY A 720 -10.89 19.33 22.06
CA GLY A 720 -9.91 18.44 22.72
C GLY A 720 -8.68 19.14 23.31
N ASP A 721 -8.15 20.19 22.66
CA ASP A 721 -6.99 20.96 23.15
C ASP A 721 -7.26 21.65 24.51
N LEU A 722 -8.53 21.91 24.84
CA LEU A 722 -8.95 22.45 26.13
C LEU A 722 -8.96 21.38 27.23
N LEU A 723 -9.07 20.10 26.88
CA LEU A 723 -9.40 18.98 27.78
C LEU A 723 -8.21 18.06 28.08
N ILE A 724 -7.25 17.94 27.18
CA ILE A 724 -6.11 17.01 27.35
C ILE A 724 -5.26 17.40 28.57
N GLY A 725 -5.19 16.48 29.55
CA GLY A 725 -4.39 16.62 30.77
C GLY A 725 -4.93 17.64 31.78
N LYS A 726 -6.21 18.00 31.70
CA LYS A 726 -6.83 19.09 32.48
C LYS A 726 -8.24 18.69 32.94
N GLY A 727 -8.63 19.20 34.10
CA GLY A 727 -10.05 19.38 34.44
C GLY A 727 -10.54 20.73 33.90
N VAL A 728 -11.80 20.84 33.50
CA VAL A 728 -12.39 22.11 33.05
C VAL A 728 -13.82 22.30 33.58
N LEU A 729 -14.20 23.58 33.70
CA LEU A 729 -15.58 24.02 33.80
C LEU A 729 -15.99 24.66 32.47
N LEU A 730 -16.98 24.07 31.81
CA LEU A 730 -17.58 24.64 30.61
C LEU A 730 -18.96 25.22 30.94
N LYS A 731 -19.28 26.34 30.31
CA LYS A 731 -20.61 26.96 30.32
C LYS A 731 -21.16 26.98 28.90
N TRP A 732 -22.41 26.55 28.77
CA TRP A 732 -23.19 26.65 27.53
C TRP A 732 -24.16 27.84 27.62
N GLU A 733 -24.16 28.68 26.58
CA GLU A 733 -25.21 29.67 26.31
C GLU A 733 -25.96 29.28 25.03
N ASP A 734 -27.18 28.75 25.21
CA ASP A 734 -28.20 28.63 24.17
C ASP A 734 -28.39 30.01 23.52
N SER A 735 -27.80 30.18 22.33
CA SER A 735 -27.67 31.48 21.67
C SER A 735 -28.78 31.72 20.66
N ASN A 736 -29.66 30.73 20.46
CA ASN A 736 -30.75 30.80 19.49
C ASN A 736 -32.15 30.54 20.11
N GLY A 737 -32.22 30.08 21.36
CA GLY A 737 -33.43 29.92 22.15
C GLY A 737 -34.22 28.64 21.88
N ASN A 738 -33.56 27.60 21.36
CA ASN A 738 -34.21 26.33 20.99
C ASN A 738 -34.11 25.24 22.08
N HIS A 739 -33.32 25.48 23.13
CA HIS A 739 -33.01 24.57 24.23
C HIS A 739 -32.36 23.24 23.80
N GLN A 740 -31.55 23.27 22.73
CA GLN A 740 -30.76 22.16 22.21
C GLN A 740 -29.35 22.65 21.86
N VAL A 741 -28.31 21.96 22.33
CA VAL A 741 -26.92 22.34 22.05
C VAL A 741 -26.63 22.18 20.55
N ASP A 742 -26.48 23.28 19.82
CA ASP A 742 -26.16 23.26 18.38
C ASP A 742 -24.98 24.16 17.96
N GLU A 743 -24.61 24.13 16.69
CA GLU A 743 -23.45 24.84 16.14
C GLU A 743 -23.51 26.38 16.22
N LYS A 744 -24.68 26.95 16.53
CA LYS A 744 -24.89 28.39 16.71
C LYS A 744 -24.71 28.85 18.15
N ASP A 745 -24.57 27.92 19.09
CA ASP A 745 -24.43 28.22 20.51
C ASP A 745 -23.01 28.54 20.93
N GLN A 746 -22.90 29.26 22.05
CA GLN A 746 -21.62 29.63 22.62
C GLN A 746 -21.29 28.72 23.81
N ILE A 747 -20.46 27.70 23.54
CA ILE A 747 -19.74 26.98 24.58
C ILE A 747 -18.51 27.80 24.94
N SER A 748 -18.46 28.27 26.18
CA SER A 748 -17.39 29.09 26.74
C SER A 748 -16.64 28.34 27.84
N LEU A 749 -15.31 28.48 27.82
CA LEU A 749 -14.46 27.96 28.89
C LEU A 749 -14.53 28.91 30.09
N VAL A 750 -15.04 28.41 31.22
CA VAL A 750 -15.16 29.19 32.46
C VAL A 750 -13.87 29.09 33.28
N GLU A 751 -13.36 27.86 33.44
CA GLU A 751 -12.21 27.57 34.28
C GLU A 751 -11.45 26.34 33.79
N VAL A 752 -10.14 26.29 34.07
CA VAL A 752 -9.22 25.21 33.70
C VAL A 752 -8.37 24.87 34.92
N TRP A 753 -8.24 23.59 35.21
CA TRP A 753 -7.42 23.04 36.28
C TRP A 753 -6.41 22.05 35.73
N GLY A 754 -5.17 22.19 36.15
CA GLY A 754 -4.07 21.30 35.79
C GLY A 754 -2.92 21.53 36.77
N ALA A 755 -2.00 20.58 36.87
CA ALA A 755 -0.89 20.70 37.79
C ALA A 755 0.05 21.86 37.38
N PRO A 756 0.48 22.74 38.31
CA PRO A 756 1.81 23.32 38.18
C PRO A 756 2.84 22.18 38.30
N THR A 757 3.87 22.22 37.45
CA THR A 757 4.91 21.19 37.27
C THR A 757 5.58 20.72 38.56
#